data_AF-A0A8K0IK46-F1
#
_entry.id   AF-A0A8K0IK46-F1
#
_cell.length_a   1.000
_cell.length_b   1.000
_cell.length_c   1.000
_cell.angle_alpha   90.00
_cell.angle_beta   90.00
_cell.angle_gamma   90.00
#
_symmetry.space_group_name_H-M   'P 1'
#
loop_
_entity.id
_entity.type
_entity.pdbx_description
1 polymer ?
#
loop_
_entity_poly.entity_id
_entity_poly.type
_entity_poly.pdbx_seq_one_letter_code
_entity_poly.pdbx_strand_id
1 'polypeptide(L)'
;MSSIILMSMAASFTAGVAATLSTVASKTHQAFFGRSEPHGAAAPAIHFACGLGNQVTTTPCQTRTPPAPPSASSPLPSPSCPDYFRWIHEDLRPWSHTGITPDMVAGAQKFADFRLVVLDGRVYMEKYHGAFQTRDVFTLWGILQLLNRYPGRIPDLELMFNCGDMPVVPYDARRDSPPPPPLFRYCKDDSTADIVFPDWSFWGWPEINIKPWETLRKELKEANQRMSWMKREPYAYWKGNTGVCATRREVMRCNVSHGKEWNARIYEQDWVRTIKKGFKGSNLANQCKHRYKIYIEGRAWSVSEKYILACDSPTLYLKTRFHDFFSRGLVPGRHYWPIPERDKCRSIKIAVDWGNSHKKEGPSTDIIDVTNPLTFWAELELVSVSALAAFKCGIFEDPLSVLSDWNTVDGDPCNWTGVICSKPRSSVLTLNLSGSSLKGFLAPEIGSLSSLQELILNNNLFLGTIPKQIGMLKNLSILDLSVNRFTDPIPPELGNLTNITKINLHSNGLTGNIPPELGKLKNLMELRLDRNRLKGSIPGNSNLSFSYGMFASHNNVTGLCWSSQLKVGDFSYNFFVGKIPPCLKYLPRSSFQGNCFQDSDSVLQRSSQLCSGGSAKSQGVAKETYKQYHEGNKHQNLQQPGWLLILEITTGVLVVVFLITGVVTAVKSCKLKTCVKIPWKRTRKWKDEIAISIDSEMLKNVPRFTRQELETACEDFSNIIGSSPDSIVYKGTMKDGAEIAVISLCILEDQWTCYLEFFFQSKVADFARLNHENTARLLGYCKESDPFSSMLVFEYASNGTLYEHLHYGDGCQLSWLRRMKIALGVARGLRYLHTELQPPFTISELNSSAVYLTEDFSPKLVDFESWKMIFSQSEKNSGNITSGGPFHGYSNSLEQRHMDVQGNTYAFGVLLLELISGRPPYCKDRGYLVDWALQYLQNPEEISKLVDPELKNVKSDDIAVICSVVSLCIEPDPSKRPSMQIISAVLENGIDLSAAALLKESPLAWAELALSS
;
A
#
# COMPACT_ATOMS: atom_id res chain seq x y z
N MET A 1 -43.25 -56.15 -6.47
CA MET A 1 -42.42 -55.82 -7.65
C MET A 1 -42.43 -54.31 -7.83
N SER A 2 -41.27 -53.67 -7.58
CA SER A 2 -40.83 -52.30 -7.98
C SER A 2 -39.79 -51.71 -7.01
N SER A 3 -39.50 -52.36 -5.87
CA SER A 3 -38.45 -51.90 -4.93
C SER A 3 -37.30 -52.90 -4.71
N ILE A 4 -37.15 -53.91 -5.58
CA ILE A 4 -36.12 -54.97 -5.43
C ILE A 4 -35.11 -55.00 -6.61
N ILE A 5 -35.28 -54.16 -7.64
CA ILE A 5 -34.35 -54.14 -8.79
C ILE A 5 -33.30 -53.01 -8.70
N LEU A 6 -33.51 -51.96 -7.89
CA LEU A 6 -32.51 -50.90 -7.72
C LEU A 6 -31.43 -51.19 -6.64
N MET A 7 -31.59 -52.27 -5.86
CA MET A 7 -30.66 -52.62 -4.77
C MET A 7 -29.62 -53.68 -5.16
N SER A 8 -29.60 -54.14 -6.42
CA SER A 8 -28.68 -55.18 -6.91
C SER A 8 -27.55 -54.66 -7.82
N MET A 9 -27.66 -53.44 -8.38
CA MET A 9 -26.60 -52.89 -9.27
C MET A 9 -25.58 -51.98 -8.57
N ALA A 10 -25.81 -51.57 -7.31
CA ALA A 10 -24.85 -50.76 -6.55
C ALA A 10 -23.88 -51.60 -5.67
N ALA A 11 -24.10 -52.92 -5.57
CA ALA A 11 -23.31 -53.82 -4.71
C ALA A 11 -22.17 -54.58 -5.42
N SER A 12 -22.05 -54.48 -6.76
CA SER A 12 -21.02 -55.21 -7.52
C SER A 12 -19.83 -54.36 -7.97
N PHE A 13 -19.82 -53.04 -7.72
CA PHE A 13 -18.69 -52.17 -8.08
C PHE A 13 -17.79 -51.80 -6.90
N THR A 14 -18.21 -52.07 -5.66
CA THR A 14 -17.46 -51.76 -4.43
C THR A 14 -16.75 -52.98 -3.82
N ALA A 15 -17.04 -54.20 -4.29
CA ALA A 15 -16.39 -55.43 -3.81
C ALA A 15 -15.12 -55.82 -4.62
N GLY A 16 -14.97 -55.33 -5.86
CA GLY A 16 -13.83 -55.69 -6.73
C GLY A 16 -12.53 -54.91 -6.48
N VAL A 17 -12.60 -53.74 -5.84
CA VAL A 17 -11.42 -52.88 -5.62
C VAL A 17 -10.80 -53.09 -4.23
N ALA A 18 -11.57 -53.62 -3.27
CA ALA A 18 -11.10 -53.89 -1.91
C ALA A 18 -10.30 -55.21 -1.78
N ALA A 19 -10.48 -56.16 -2.70
CA ALA A 19 -9.82 -57.47 -2.62
C ALA A 19 -8.40 -57.49 -3.21
N THR A 20 -8.07 -56.61 -4.16
CA THR A 20 -6.76 -56.56 -4.84
C THR A 20 -5.71 -55.73 -4.09
N LEU A 21 -6.13 -54.85 -3.17
CA LEU A 21 -5.24 -54.04 -2.33
C LEU A 21 -4.84 -54.74 -1.01
N SER A 22 -5.53 -55.82 -0.63
CA SER A 22 -5.25 -56.55 0.62
C SER A 22 -4.16 -57.63 0.48
N THR A 23 -3.90 -58.13 -0.73
CA THR A 23 -2.95 -59.24 -0.96
C THR A 23 -1.52 -58.77 -1.26
N VAL A 24 -1.33 -57.53 -1.68
CA VAL A 24 0.02 -56.96 -1.93
C VAL A 24 0.68 -56.45 -0.63
N ALA A 25 -0.11 -56.06 0.38
CA ALA A 25 0.41 -55.57 1.67
C ALA A 25 0.97 -56.66 2.60
N SER A 26 0.85 -57.94 2.23
CA SER A 26 1.24 -59.08 3.09
C SER A 26 2.66 -59.62 2.82
N LYS A 27 3.31 -59.28 1.69
CA LYS A 27 4.61 -59.88 1.30
C LYS A 27 5.85 -58.97 1.43
N THR A 28 5.69 -57.70 1.78
CA THR A 28 6.81 -56.75 1.96
C THR A 28 7.27 -56.58 3.41
N HIS A 29 6.84 -57.47 4.31
CA HIS A 29 7.08 -57.33 5.76
C HIS A 29 8.35 -58.04 6.27
N GLN A 30 9.30 -58.44 5.41
CA GLN A 30 10.42 -59.31 5.81
C GLN A 30 11.86 -58.92 5.39
N ALA A 31 12.14 -57.77 4.78
CA ALA A 31 13.52 -57.46 4.38
C ALA A 31 13.89 -55.96 4.51
N PHE A 32 14.14 -55.47 5.73
CA PHE A 32 14.87 -54.21 5.96
C PHE A 32 15.55 -54.20 7.35
N PHE A 33 16.46 -55.15 7.56
CA PHE A 33 17.61 -55.01 8.46
C PHE A 33 18.79 -55.69 7.76
N GLY A 34 19.73 -54.92 7.23
CA GLY A 34 20.92 -55.45 6.54
C GLY A 34 21.72 -54.39 5.80
N ARG A 35 23.03 -54.42 5.99
CA ARG A 35 24.07 -53.45 5.62
C ARG A 35 24.47 -53.46 4.12
N SER A 36 24.89 -52.27 3.66
CA SER A 36 25.94 -51.89 2.67
C SER A 36 26.30 -52.75 1.44
N GLU A 37 26.37 -52.03 0.31
CA GLU A 37 27.26 -52.15 -0.88
C GLU A 37 26.77 -52.86 -2.19
N PRO A 38 27.33 -52.48 -3.37
CA PRO A 38 26.55 -52.10 -4.56
C PRO A 38 26.61 -53.11 -5.72
N HIS A 39 25.58 -53.14 -6.57
CA HIS A 39 25.64 -53.23 -8.04
C HIS A 39 24.23 -53.40 -8.63
N GLY A 40 24.07 -52.96 -9.88
CA GLY A 40 22.79 -52.67 -10.51
C GLY A 40 21.89 -53.87 -10.84
N ALA A 41 20.59 -53.59 -10.77
CA ALA A 41 19.55 -54.16 -11.60
C ALA A 41 18.37 -53.18 -11.60
N ALA A 42 17.83 -52.87 -12.78
CA ALA A 42 16.73 -51.92 -12.94
C ALA A 42 15.49 -52.33 -12.13
N ALA A 43 14.94 -51.38 -11.37
CA ALA A 43 13.67 -51.55 -10.67
C ALA A 43 12.50 -51.59 -11.68
N PRO A 44 11.46 -52.41 -11.44
CA PRO A 44 10.32 -52.53 -12.35
C PRO A 44 9.44 -51.28 -12.27
N ALA A 45 9.10 -50.71 -13.44
CA ALA A 45 8.16 -49.61 -13.57
C ALA A 45 6.75 -50.03 -13.15
N ILE A 46 6.13 -49.26 -12.25
CA ILE A 46 4.70 -49.37 -11.94
C ILE A 46 3.94 -48.63 -13.05
N HIS A 47 3.36 -49.40 -13.97
CA HIS A 47 2.48 -48.87 -15.01
C HIS A 47 1.11 -48.51 -14.42
N PHE A 48 0.72 -47.23 -14.57
CA PHE A 48 -0.68 -46.83 -14.50
C PHE A 48 -1.33 -47.18 -15.84
N ALA A 49 -2.20 -48.19 -15.86
CA ALA A 49 -2.95 -48.55 -17.06
C ALA A 49 -4.05 -47.52 -17.33
N CYS A 50 -3.87 -46.68 -18.36
CA CYS A 50 -5.01 -46.18 -19.13
C CYS A 50 -5.67 -47.39 -19.82
N GLY A 51 -7.00 -47.46 -19.78
CA GLY A 51 -7.75 -48.53 -20.42
C GLY A 51 -7.36 -48.66 -21.90
N LEU A 52 -6.86 -49.83 -22.25
CA LEU A 52 -6.51 -50.23 -23.62
C LEU A 52 -7.78 -50.33 -24.48
N GLY A 53 -7.87 -49.43 -25.45
CA GLY A 53 -8.62 -49.62 -26.69
C GLY A 53 -7.67 -49.31 -27.85
N ASN A 54 -6.92 -50.32 -28.30
CA ASN A 54 -6.12 -50.22 -29.51
C ASN A 54 -7.05 -50.08 -30.72
N GLN A 55 -7.11 -48.89 -31.31
CA GLN A 55 -7.16 -48.72 -32.76
C GLN A 55 -6.76 -47.29 -33.13
N VAL A 56 -5.68 -47.20 -33.88
CA VAL A 56 -5.27 -46.00 -34.61
C VAL A 56 -6.39 -45.65 -35.57
N THR A 57 -7.04 -44.51 -35.35
CA THR A 57 -7.65 -43.69 -36.41
C THR A 57 -7.71 -42.24 -35.92
N THR A 58 -6.98 -41.38 -36.62
CA THR A 58 -7.09 -39.92 -36.53
C THR A 58 -8.53 -39.50 -36.82
N THR A 59 -9.23 -38.91 -35.84
CA THR A 59 -10.40 -38.05 -36.08
C THR A 59 -10.43 -36.93 -35.03
N PRO A 60 -10.82 -35.69 -35.42
CA PRO A 60 -10.68 -34.50 -34.60
C PRO A 60 -11.72 -34.46 -33.48
N CYS A 61 -11.29 -34.09 -32.27
CA CYS A 61 -12.18 -33.96 -31.14
C CYS A 61 -13.10 -32.76 -31.33
N GLN A 62 -14.40 -33.02 -31.41
CA GLN A 62 -15.46 -32.03 -31.60
C GLN A 62 -15.50 -31.01 -30.47
N THR A 63 -15.60 -29.74 -30.85
CA THR A 63 -15.91 -28.60 -29.98
C THR A 63 -17.26 -28.82 -29.28
N ARG A 64 -17.24 -29.16 -27.99
CA ARG A 64 -18.40 -28.95 -27.12
C ARG A 64 -18.36 -27.50 -26.63
N THR A 65 -19.33 -26.71 -27.08
CA THR A 65 -19.64 -25.39 -26.53
C THR A 65 -19.91 -25.49 -25.02
N PRO A 66 -19.30 -24.62 -24.19
CA PRO A 66 -19.57 -24.59 -22.76
C PRO A 66 -21.02 -24.14 -22.49
N PRO A 67 -21.68 -24.64 -21.43
CA PRO A 67 -23.03 -24.21 -21.07
C PRO A 67 -23.03 -22.73 -20.65
N ALA A 68 -24.11 -22.03 -21.01
CA ALA A 68 -24.29 -20.61 -20.72
C ALA A 68 -24.25 -20.32 -19.20
N PRO A 69 -23.69 -19.16 -18.78
CA PRO A 69 -23.64 -18.78 -17.38
C PRO A 69 -25.04 -18.54 -16.81
N PRO A 70 -25.32 -18.93 -15.55
CA PRO A 70 -26.59 -18.65 -14.91
C PRO A 70 -26.79 -17.15 -14.73
N SER A 71 -28.04 -16.71 -14.96
CA SER A 71 -28.50 -15.33 -14.90
C SER A 71 -28.18 -14.66 -13.55
N ALA A 72 -27.69 -13.42 -13.64
CA ALA A 72 -27.26 -12.58 -12.55
C ALA A 72 -28.30 -12.41 -11.42
N SER A 73 -27.90 -12.72 -10.19
CA SER A 73 -28.50 -12.18 -8.99
C SER A 73 -27.41 -11.53 -8.12
N SER A 74 -27.62 -10.24 -7.84
CA SER A 74 -26.85 -9.31 -6.98
C SER A 74 -25.41 -8.95 -7.37
N PRO A 75 -25.00 -7.66 -7.30
CA PRO A 75 -23.62 -7.25 -7.51
C PRO A 75 -22.76 -7.74 -6.33
N LEU A 76 -21.82 -8.64 -6.60
CA LEU A 76 -20.75 -8.98 -5.68
C LEU A 76 -19.82 -7.75 -5.52
N PRO A 77 -19.32 -7.45 -4.31
CA PRO A 77 -18.26 -6.46 -4.14
C PRO A 77 -17.05 -6.88 -4.96
N SER A 78 -16.36 -5.89 -5.55
CA SER A 78 -15.10 -6.08 -6.27
C SER A 78 -14.15 -6.97 -5.45
N PRO A 79 -13.62 -8.07 -6.00
CA PRO A 79 -12.83 -9.01 -5.23
C PRO A 79 -11.47 -8.39 -4.90
N SER A 80 -11.35 -7.78 -3.72
CA SER A 80 -10.03 -7.57 -3.11
C SER A 80 -9.44 -8.95 -2.81
N CYS A 81 -8.19 -9.20 -3.21
CA CYS A 81 -7.49 -10.41 -2.82
C CYS A 81 -7.51 -10.52 -1.28
N PRO A 82 -7.93 -11.65 -0.70
CA PRO A 82 -7.91 -11.86 0.75
C PRO A 82 -6.56 -11.53 1.39
N ASP A 83 -6.57 -10.97 2.60
CA ASP A 83 -5.36 -10.46 3.28
C ASP A 83 -4.20 -11.46 3.36
N TYR A 84 -4.50 -12.77 3.41
CA TYR A 84 -3.46 -13.80 3.45
C TYR A 84 -2.64 -13.91 2.14
N PHE A 85 -3.10 -13.36 1.02
CA PHE A 85 -2.30 -13.31 -0.22
C PHE A 85 -1.10 -12.36 -0.11
N ARG A 86 -1.06 -11.46 0.88
CA ARG A 86 0.11 -10.60 1.16
C ARG A 86 1.38 -11.40 1.41
N TRP A 87 1.25 -12.60 1.99
CA TRP A 87 2.37 -13.46 2.32
C TRP A 87 3.07 -14.02 1.08
N ILE A 88 2.36 -14.13 -0.05
CA ILE A 88 2.98 -14.52 -1.33
C ILE A 88 3.90 -13.41 -1.82
N HIS A 89 3.47 -12.15 -1.73
CA HIS A 89 4.31 -11.00 -2.07
C HIS A 89 5.53 -10.89 -1.16
N GLU A 90 5.38 -11.24 0.12
CA GLU A 90 6.49 -11.29 1.06
C GLU A 90 7.48 -12.41 0.74
N ASP A 91 7.01 -13.61 0.46
CA ASP A 91 7.87 -14.73 0.09
C ASP A 91 8.60 -14.48 -1.23
N LEU A 92 8.02 -13.71 -2.16
CA LEU A 92 8.66 -13.32 -3.43
C LEU A 92 9.47 -12.02 -3.35
N ARG A 93 9.44 -11.30 -2.21
CA ARG A 93 10.14 -10.02 -2.00
C ARG A 93 11.64 -10.09 -2.33
N PRO A 94 12.40 -11.16 -2.03
CA PRO A 94 13.83 -11.22 -2.32
C PRO A 94 14.19 -11.02 -3.80
N TRP A 95 13.25 -11.30 -4.72
CA TRP A 95 13.44 -11.18 -6.18
C TRP A 95 12.69 -10.00 -6.80
N SER A 96 12.08 -9.14 -5.97
CA SER A 96 11.25 -8.02 -6.43
C SER A 96 11.98 -7.03 -7.33
N HIS A 97 13.27 -6.79 -7.09
CA HIS A 97 14.10 -5.84 -7.85
C HIS A 97 14.92 -6.52 -8.96
N THR A 98 15.49 -7.68 -8.67
CA THR A 98 16.40 -8.42 -9.58
C THR A 98 15.67 -9.36 -10.54
N GLY A 99 14.48 -9.83 -10.17
CA GLY A 99 13.80 -10.91 -10.88
C GLY A 99 14.39 -12.27 -10.53
N ILE A 100 13.85 -13.32 -11.14
CA ILE A 100 14.33 -14.69 -10.99
C ILE A 100 15.04 -15.06 -12.29
N THR A 101 16.36 -15.23 -12.24
CA THR A 101 17.14 -15.63 -13.41
C THR A 101 17.17 -17.15 -13.58
N PRO A 102 17.41 -17.68 -14.79
CA PRO A 102 17.62 -19.11 -15.00
C PRO A 102 18.72 -19.70 -14.11
N ASP A 103 19.81 -18.96 -13.90
CA ASP A 103 20.91 -19.38 -13.03
C ASP A 103 20.48 -19.52 -11.56
N MET A 104 19.59 -18.64 -11.08
CA MET A 104 19.02 -18.75 -9.73
C MET A 104 18.14 -20.00 -9.61
N VAL A 105 17.32 -20.28 -10.62
CA VAL A 105 16.47 -21.48 -10.66
C VAL A 105 17.35 -22.74 -10.70
N ALA A 106 18.37 -22.78 -11.56
CA ALA A 106 19.35 -23.86 -11.61
C ALA A 106 20.10 -24.01 -10.27
N GLY A 107 20.42 -22.89 -9.60
CA GLY A 107 21.03 -22.87 -8.28
C GLY A 107 20.18 -23.54 -7.18
N ALA A 108 18.86 -23.64 -7.36
CA ALA A 108 17.95 -24.35 -6.48
C ALA A 108 17.98 -25.88 -6.66
N GLN A 109 18.53 -26.40 -7.76
CA GLN A 109 18.56 -27.84 -8.08
C GLN A 109 19.15 -28.69 -6.94
N LYS A 110 20.22 -28.22 -6.31
CA LYS A 110 20.89 -28.92 -5.18
C LYS A 110 19.98 -29.13 -3.96
N PHE A 111 18.91 -28.35 -3.86
CA PHE A 111 17.91 -28.45 -2.81
C PHE A 111 16.62 -29.12 -3.28
N ALA A 112 16.33 -29.15 -4.58
CA ALA A 112 15.03 -29.59 -5.08
C ALA A 112 14.91 -31.13 -5.13
N ASP A 113 13.72 -31.64 -4.80
CA ASP A 113 13.34 -33.04 -5.08
C ASP A 113 12.97 -33.21 -6.56
N PHE A 114 12.30 -32.21 -7.15
CA PHE A 114 11.95 -32.20 -8.57
C PHE A 114 11.87 -30.78 -9.15
N ARG A 115 12.12 -30.69 -10.45
CA ARG A 115 11.89 -29.54 -11.32
C ARG A 115 10.58 -29.74 -12.07
N LEU A 116 9.82 -28.66 -12.22
CA LEU A 116 8.56 -28.63 -12.94
C LEU A 116 8.57 -27.48 -13.95
N VAL A 117 8.24 -27.77 -15.19
CA VAL A 117 8.12 -26.80 -16.27
C VAL A 117 6.70 -26.82 -16.81
N VAL A 118 6.05 -25.66 -16.82
CA VAL A 118 4.79 -25.43 -17.55
C VAL A 118 5.17 -24.76 -18.86
N LEU A 119 4.76 -25.36 -19.98
CA LEU A 119 5.00 -24.83 -21.32
C LEU A 119 3.77 -25.09 -22.18
N ASP A 120 3.14 -24.03 -22.70
CA ASP A 120 1.96 -24.10 -23.57
C ASP A 120 0.84 -24.97 -22.94
N GLY A 121 0.56 -24.71 -21.67
CA GLY A 121 -0.45 -25.43 -20.88
C GLY A 121 -0.14 -26.90 -20.59
N ARG A 122 1.07 -27.39 -20.91
CA ARG A 122 1.54 -28.75 -20.59
C ARG A 122 2.55 -28.73 -19.46
N VAL A 123 2.53 -29.75 -18.61
CA VAL A 123 3.49 -29.91 -17.50
C VAL A 123 4.53 -30.95 -17.86
N TYR A 124 5.80 -30.58 -17.71
CA TYR A 124 6.97 -31.44 -17.78
C TYR A 124 7.61 -31.48 -16.40
N MET A 125 8.13 -32.64 -16.00
CA MET A 125 8.71 -32.81 -14.67
C MET A 125 9.96 -33.67 -14.76
N GLU A 126 11.01 -33.22 -14.08
CA GLU A 126 12.27 -33.93 -13.91
C GLU A 126 12.51 -34.16 -12.41
N LYS A 127 12.75 -35.41 -11.99
CA LYS A 127 13.05 -35.72 -10.59
C LYS A 127 14.56 -35.72 -10.35
N TYR A 128 15.00 -35.07 -9.29
CA TYR A 128 16.40 -35.05 -8.84
C TYR A 128 16.63 -35.99 -7.66
N HIS A 129 15.74 -35.97 -6.67
CA HIS A 129 15.86 -36.75 -5.45
C HIS A 129 14.53 -37.44 -5.10
N GLY A 130 14.61 -38.50 -4.29
CA GLY A 130 13.43 -39.18 -3.78
C GLY A 130 12.79 -38.38 -2.66
N ALA A 131 11.53 -37.98 -2.83
CA ALA A 131 10.75 -37.37 -1.76
C ALA A 131 10.35 -38.41 -0.70
N PHE A 132 10.14 -37.94 0.54
CA PHE A 132 9.59 -38.78 1.60
C PHE A 132 8.15 -39.14 1.27
N GLN A 133 7.83 -40.45 1.17
CA GLN A 133 6.48 -40.93 0.90
C GLN A 133 5.90 -40.35 -0.42
N THR A 134 4.57 -40.31 -0.58
CA THR A 134 3.90 -39.80 -1.79
C THR A 134 3.78 -38.28 -1.88
N ARG A 135 4.61 -37.53 -1.15
CA ARG A 135 4.49 -36.06 -1.04
C ARG A 135 4.69 -35.34 -2.37
N ASP A 136 5.67 -35.76 -3.16
CA ASP A 136 5.93 -35.25 -4.51
C ASP A 136 4.76 -35.53 -5.46
N VAL A 137 4.20 -36.74 -5.40
CA VAL A 137 3.04 -37.15 -6.21
C VAL A 137 1.82 -36.28 -5.94
N PHE A 138 1.47 -36.07 -4.67
CA PHE A 138 0.31 -35.24 -4.30
C PHE A 138 0.56 -33.74 -4.51
N THR A 139 1.81 -33.28 -4.39
CA THR A 139 2.18 -31.92 -4.78
C THR A 139 1.96 -31.70 -6.27
N LEU A 140 2.49 -32.61 -7.11
CA LEU A 140 2.28 -32.58 -8.56
C LEU A 140 0.80 -32.67 -8.94
N TRP A 141 0.04 -33.54 -8.26
CA TRP A 141 -1.40 -33.65 -8.46
C TRP A 141 -2.11 -32.32 -8.23
N GLY A 142 -1.77 -31.61 -7.15
CA GLY A 142 -2.33 -30.29 -6.87
C GLY A 142 -2.04 -29.25 -7.95
N ILE A 143 -0.84 -29.27 -8.51
CA ILE A 143 -0.44 -28.39 -9.63
C ILE A 143 -1.25 -28.73 -10.89
N LEU A 144 -1.43 -30.01 -11.20
CA LEU A 144 -2.27 -30.44 -12.32
C LEU A 144 -3.73 -30.01 -12.17
N GLN A 145 -4.27 -30.02 -10.94
CA GLN A 145 -5.62 -29.49 -10.68
C GLN A 145 -5.71 -27.98 -10.95
N LEU A 146 -4.63 -27.23 -10.70
CA LEU A 146 -4.57 -25.80 -11.00
C LEU A 146 -4.63 -25.54 -12.52
N LEU A 147 -3.84 -26.26 -13.31
CA LEU A 147 -3.87 -26.17 -14.78
C LEU A 147 -5.25 -26.54 -15.33
N ASN A 148 -5.86 -27.61 -14.81
CA ASN A 148 -7.19 -28.04 -15.22
C ASN A 148 -8.28 -27.01 -14.89
N ARG A 149 -8.12 -26.28 -13.77
CA ARG A 149 -9.07 -25.24 -13.35
C ARG A 149 -8.92 -23.94 -14.15
N TYR A 150 -7.72 -23.64 -14.62
CA TYR A 150 -7.39 -22.39 -15.31
C TYR A 150 -6.68 -22.64 -16.66
N PRO A 151 -7.34 -23.33 -17.61
CA PRO A 151 -6.74 -23.67 -18.90
C PRO A 151 -6.34 -22.40 -19.67
N GLY A 152 -5.11 -22.36 -20.17
CA GLY A 152 -4.58 -21.23 -20.95
C GLY A 152 -4.31 -19.95 -20.14
N ARG A 153 -4.47 -19.97 -18.81
CA ARG A 153 -4.23 -18.81 -17.94
C ARG A 153 -2.97 -18.93 -17.07
N ILE A 154 -2.37 -20.12 -17.00
CA ILE A 154 -1.11 -20.33 -16.30
C ILE A 154 0.01 -20.07 -17.30
N PRO A 155 0.89 -19.09 -17.06
CA PRO A 155 1.96 -18.76 -17.98
C PRO A 155 3.01 -19.88 -18.01
N ASP A 156 3.90 -19.79 -19.00
CA ASP A 156 5.07 -20.63 -19.06
C ASP A 156 5.99 -20.33 -17.87
N LEU A 157 6.35 -21.37 -17.12
CA LEU A 157 7.01 -21.24 -15.82
C LEU A 157 7.95 -22.41 -15.59
N GLU A 158 9.06 -22.14 -14.92
CA GLU A 158 9.98 -23.16 -14.41
C GLU A 158 10.10 -23.03 -12.89
N LEU A 159 9.81 -24.11 -12.17
CA LEU A 159 9.66 -24.13 -10.73
C LEU A 159 10.45 -25.29 -10.10
N MET A 160 11.08 -25.02 -8.96
CA MET A 160 11.84 -26.00 -8.17
C MET A 160 11.10 -26.31 -6.87
N PHE A 161 10.90 -27.59 -6.57
CA PHE A 161 10.14 -28.03 -5.38
C PHE A 161 10.98 -28.88 -4.44
N ASN A 162 10.86 -28.64 -3.14
CA ASN A 162 11.32 -29.54 -2.09
C ASN A 162 10.14 -29.97 -1.21
N CYS A 163 9.97 -31.27 -1.03
CA CYS A 163 8.91 -31.94 -0.27
C CYS A 163 9.37 -32.45 1.10
N GLY A 164 10.60 -32.15 1.52
CA GLY A 164 11.14 -32.43 2.84
C GLY A 164 10.65 -31.44 3.92
N ASP A 165 10.89 -31.77 5.19
CA ASP A 165 10.37 -31.03 6.35
C ASP A 165 11.07 -29.69 6.63
N MET A 166 12.40 -29.66 6.69
CA MET A 166 13.18 -28.55 7.26
C MET A 166 13.55 -27.50 6.22
N PRO A 167 13.11 -26.22 6.30
CA PRO A 167 13.48 -25.14 5.37
C PRO A 167 15.00 -25.09 5.07
N VAL A 168 15.40 -24.85 3.81
CA VAL A 168 16.79 -25.08 3.35
C VAL A 168 17.46 -23.90 2.69
N VAL A 169 16.72 -22.89 2.24
CA VAL A 169 17.33 -21.75 1.53
C VAL A 169 17.64 -20.65 2.55
N PRO A 170 18.91 -20.42 2.94
CA PRO A 170 19.23 -19.41 3.95
C PRO A 170 18.84 -18.02 3.46
N TYR A 171 18.36 -17.17 4.36
CA TYR A 171 18.03 -15.78 4.06
C TYR A 171 18.99 -14.83 4.78
N ASP A 172 19.63 -13.95 4.01
CA ASP A 172 20.46 -12.85 4.52
C ASP A 172 19.82 -11.53 4.09
N ALA A 173 19.33 -10.76 5.05
CA ALA A 173 18.59 -9.52 4.82
C ALA A 173 19.50 -8.31 4.51
N ARG A 174 20.82 -8.49 4.40
CA ARG A 174 21.75 -7.42 4.04
C ARG A 174 21.57 -6.99 2.58
N ARG A 175 21.57 -5.68 2.33
CA ARG A 175 21.36 -5.08 0.99
C ARG A 175 22.35 -5.56 -0.07
N ASP A 176 23.55 -5.98 0.33
CA ASP A 176 24.63 -6.37 -0.58
C ASP A 176 24.68 -7.89 -0.85
N SER A 177 23.80 -8.67 -0.23
CA SER A 177 23.78 -10.13 -0.41
C SER A 177 23.05 -10.51 -1.70
N PRO A 178 23.58 -11.44 -2.51
CA PRO A 178 22.94 -11.86 -3.75
C PRO A 178 21.58 -12.52 -3.47
N PRO A 179 20.57 -12.35 -4.35
CA PRO A 179 19.26 -12.96 -4.16
C PRO A 179 19.36 -14.48 -4.03
N PRO A 180 18.64 -15.10 -3.07
CA PRO A 180 18.71 -16.54 -2.86
C PRO A 180 18.10 -17.32 -4.04
N PRO A 181 18.39 -18.63 -4.21
CA PRO A 181 17.72 -19.44 -5.22
C PRO A 181 16.23 -19.67 -4.85
N PRO A 182 15.28 -19.50 -5.78
CA PRO A 182 13.86 -19.70 -5.50
C PRO A 182 13.53 -21.19 -5.39
N LEU A 183 12.94 -21.59 -4.26
CA LEU A 183 12.58 -22.98 -3.98
C LEU A 183 11.23 -23.03 -3.28
N PHE A 184 10.29 -23.80 -3.83
CA PHE A 184 8.96 -24.00 -3.26
C PHE A 184 8.97 -25.06 -2.17
N ARG A 185 8.35 -24.74 -1.02
CA ARG A 185 8.21 -25.63 0.12
C ARG A 185 6.91 -25.43 0.88
N TYR A 186 6.49 -26.41 1.70
CA TYR A 186 5.24 -26.28 2.45
C TYR A 186 5.33 -25.40 3.70
N CYS A 187 6.53 -25.06 4.17
CA CYS A 187 6.74 -24.14 5.30
C CYS A 187 8.13 -23.47 5.25
N LYS A 188 8.28 -22.38 6.00
CA LYS A 188 9.54 -21.64 6.21
C LYS A 188 9.67 -21.14 7.66
N ASP A 189 10.79 -20.53 7.99
CA ASP A 189 10.94 -19.67 9.17
C ASP A 189 11.64 -18.34 8.78
N ASP A 190 11.81 -17.42 9.73
CA ASP A 190 12.38 -16.09 9.48
C ASP A 190 13.84 -16.12 9.00
N SER A 191 14.54 -17.24 9.17
CA SER A 191 15.92 -17.42 8.73
C SER A 191 16.05 -17.98 7.32
N THR A 192 14.93 -18.27 6.63
CA THR A 192 14.95 -18.88 5.30
C THR A 192 14.09 -18.14 4.27
N ALA A 193 14.48 -18.29 3.00
CA ALA A 193 13.86 -17.68 1.82
C ALA A 193 13.02 -18.67 1.00
N ASP A 194 12.71 -19.86 1.53
CA ASP A 194 11.80 -20.81 0.88
C ASP A 194 10.45 -20.13 0.57
N ILE A 195 9.90 -20.40 -0.62
CA ILE A 195 8.61 -19.87 -1.09
C ILE A 195 7.51 -20.83 -0.62
N VAL A 196 6.60 -20.36 0.22
CA VAL A 196 5.63 -21.25 0.84
C VAL A 196 4.43 -21.54 -0.05
N PHE A 197 4.05 -22.82 -0.15
CA PHE A 197 2.87 -23.28 -0.89
C PHE A 197 2.02 -24.28 -0.08
N PRO A 198 0.74 -24.50 -0.46
CA PRO A 198 -0.13 -25.46 0.24
C PRO A 198 0.41 -26.90 0.23
N ASP A 199 0.50 -27.51 1.41
CA ASP A 199 1.09 -28.83 1.58
C ASP A 199 0.31 -29.97 0.90
N TRP A 200 0.98 -31.09 0.60
CA TRP A 200 0.38 -32.25 -0.11
C TRP A 200 -0.87 -32.82 0.59
N SER A 201 -1.00 -32.70 1.91
CA SER A 201 -2.10 -33.30 2.67
C SER A 201 -3.46 -32.64 2.45
N PHE A 202 -3.54 -31.53 1.70
CA PHE A 202 -4.80 -31.03 1.15
C PHE A 202 -5.44 -32.03 0.17
N TRP A 203 -4.62 -32.76 -0.59
CA TRP A 203 -5.08 -33.78 -1.54
C TRP A 203 -5.13 -35.18 -0.94
N GLY A 204 -4.53 -35.37 0.24
CA GLY A 204 -4.57 -36.60 1.02
C GLY A 204 -3.18 -37.03 1.47
N TRP A 205 -3.15 -37.97 2.42
CA TRP A 205 -1.91 -38.62 2.87
C TRP A 205 -2.20 -40.10 3.22
N PRO A 206 -2.22 -40.97 2.20
CA PRO A 206 -2.64 -42.37 2.35
C PRO A 206 -1.85 -43.16 3.38
N GLU A 207 -0.54 -42.93 3.47
CA GLU A 207 0.41 -43.64 4.35
C GLU A 207 0.05 -43.49 5.83
N ILE A 208 -0.65 -42.41 6.19
CA ILE A 208 -1.13 -42.15 7.56
C ILE A 208 -2.65 -42.03 7.66
N ASN A 209 -3.37 -42.47 6.62
CA ASN A 209 -4.83 -42.49 6.54
C ASN A 209 -5.49 -41.11 6.72
N ILE A 210 -4.86 -40.05 6.20
CA ILE A 210 -5.50 -38.73 6.08
C ILE A 210 -6.20 -38.65 4.73
N LYS A 211 -7.50 -38.39 4.76
CA LYS A 211 -8.34 -38.19 3.58
C LYS A 211 -8.11 -36.80 2.96
N PRO A 212 -8.44 -36.60 1.67
CA PRO A 212 -8.45 -35.27 1.05
C PRO A 212 -9.24 -34.27 1.91
N TRP A 213 -8.76 -33.02 1.95
CA TRP A 213 -9.29 -31.98 2.83
C TRP A 213 -10.80 -31.77 2.65
N GLU A 214 -11.31 -31.75 1.42
CA GLU A 214 -12.74 -31.54 1.17
C GLU A 214 -13.63 -32.60 1.81
N THR A 215 -13.19 -33.86 1.82
CA THR A 215 -13.92 -34.96 2.46
C THR A 215 -13.78 -34.86 3.98
N LEU A 216 -12.55 -34.68 4.48
CA LEU A 216 -12.28 -34.65 5.91
C LEU A 216 -12.92 -33.42 6.60
N ARG A 217 -12.96 -32.28 5.93
CA ARG A 217 -13.61 -31.05 6.41
C ARG A 217 -15.11 -31.27 6.68
N LYS A 218 -15.79 -32.03 5.81
CA LYS A 218 -17.20 -32.41 6.03
C LYS A 218 -17.35 -33.31 7.26
N GLU A 219 -16.50 -34.32 7.41
CA GLU A 219 -16.51 -35.21 8.58
C GLU A 219 -16.22 -34.46 9.89
N LEU A 220 -15.31 -33.48 9.87
CA LEU A 220 -15.01 -32.60 11.01
C LEU A 220 -16.21 -31.72 11.36
N LYS A 221 -16.84 -31.10 10.36
CA LYS A 221 -18.05 -30.29 10.54
C LYS A 221 -19.19 -31.10 11.15
N GLU A 222 -19.43 -32.30 10.64
CA GLU A 222 -20.42 -33.23 11.20
C GLU A 222 -20.09 -33.61 12.65
N ALA A 223 -18.81 -33.90 12.95
CA ALA A 223 -18.38 -34.21 14.31
C ALA A 223 -18.57 -33.02 15.27
N ASN A 224 -18.34 -31.79 14.81
CA ASN A 224 -18.60 -30.58 15.60
C ASN A 224 -20.09 -30.41 15.92
N GLN A 225 -20.97 -30.81 15.00
CA GLN A 225 -22.42 -30.75 15.16
C GLN A 225 -22.99 -31.88 16.05
N ARG A 226 -22.31 -33.03 16.16
CA ARG A 226 -22.75 -34.16 17.01
C ARG A 226 -22.84 -33.81 18.48
N MET A 227 -22.02 -32.87 18.96
CA MET A 227 -21.93 -32.52 20.37
C MET A 227 -21.69 -31.03 20.54
N SER A 228 -22.63 -30.36 21.22
CA SER A 228 -22.45 -28.95 21.58
C SER A 228 -21.20 -28.76 22.43
N TRP A 229 -20.52 -27.63 22.24
CA TRP A 229 -19.26 -27.31 22.92
C TRP A 229 -19.30 -27.52 24.44
N MET A 230 -20.43 -27.16 25.08
CA MET A 230 -20.68 -27.34 26.52
C MET A 230 -20.60 -28.79 26.99
N LYS A 231 -20.91 -29.76 26.12
CA LYS A 231 -20.90 -31.19 26.40
C LYS A 231 -19.55 -31.85 26.11
N ARG A 232 -18.61 -31.14 25.46
CA ARG A 232 -17.26 -31.63 25.17
C ARG A 232 -16.47 -31.86 26.45
N GLU A 233 -15.56 -32.84 26.42
CA GLU A 233 -14.68 -33.19 27.53
C GLU A 233 -13.84 -31.96 27.94
N PRO A 234 -13.84 -31.56 29.22
CA PRO A 234 -13.32 -30.27 29.68
C PRO A 234 -11.79 -30.22 29.80
N TYR A 235 -11.07 -30.96 28.96
CA TYR A 235 -9.62 -31.08 29.01
C TYR A 235 -8.97 -30.62 27.71
N ALA A 236 -7.73 -30.16 27.81
CA ALA A 236 -6.88 -29.97 26.65
C ALA A 236 -6.41 -31.30 26.10
N TYR A 237 -6.53 -31.51 24.80
CA TYR A 237 -6.18 -32.77 24.17
C TYR A 237 -5.08 -32.63 23.13
N TRP A 238 -4.12 -33.53 23.21
CA TRP A 238 -3.13 -33.74 22.15
C TRP A 238 -2.86 -35.24 21.95
N LYS A 239 -2.66 -35.63 20.69
CA LYS A 239 -2.15 -36.96 20.35
C LYS A 239 -1.21 -36.86 19.16
N GLY A 240 0.03 -37.35 19.33
CA GLY A 240 1.01 -37.28 18.26
C GLY A 240 2.29 -38.04 18.58
N ASN A 241 3.14 -38.18 17.57
CA ASN A 241 4.42 -38.87 17.71
C ASN A 241 5.41 -38.00 18.48
N THR A 242 5.93 -38.50 19.60
CA THR A 242 6.89 -37.77 20.44
C THR A 242 8.32 -37.93 19.95
N GLY A 243 8.63 -38.98 19.18
CA GLY A 243 9.98 -39.28 18.71
C GLY A 243 10.53 -38.33 17.64
N VAL A 244 9.73 -37.37 17.16
CA VAL A 244 10.11 -36.49 16.03
C VAL A 244 10.88 -35.24 16.46
N CYS A 245 10.65 -34.71 17.66
CA CYS A 245 11.34 -33.52 18.17
C CYS A 245 11.30 -33.43 19.71
N ALA A 246 12.22 -32.66 20.30
CA ALA A 246 12.31 -32.51 21.75
C ALA A 246 11.05 -31.88 22.36
N THR A 247 10.50 -30.85 21.72
CA THR A 247 9.31 -30.12 22.18
C THR A 247 8.12 -31.05 22.42
N ARG A 248 7.89 -32.02 21.51
CA ARG A 248 6.81 -33.03 21.66
C ARG A 248 7.08 -34.04 22.76
N ARG A 249 8.34 -34.38 23.05
CA ARG A 249 8.67 -35.21 24.22
C ARG A 249 8.40 -34.47 25.52
N GLU A 250 8.71 -33.18 25.56
CA GLU A 250 8.50 -32.37 26.76
C GLU A 250 7.04 -32.16 27.10
N VAL A 251 6.16 -32.01 26.10
CA VAL A 251 4.72 -31.82 26.35
C VAL A 251 4.10 -33.02 27.07
N MET A 252 4.69 -34.22 26.97
CA MET A 252 4.25 -35.40 27.71
C MET A 252 4.33 -35.21 29.24
N ARG A 253 5.20 -34.32 29.73
CA ARG A 253 5.30 -33.96 31.16
C ARG A 253 4.04 -33.24 31.67
N CYS A 254 3.23 -32.70 30.77
CA CYS A 254 1.96 -32.07 31.10
C CYS A 254 0.81 -33.09 31.18
N ASN A 255 1.07 -34.37 30.99
CA ASN A 255 0.08 -35.41 31.25
C ASN A 255 -0.06 -35.65 32.77
N VAL A 256 -1.14 -36.34 33.18
CA VAL A 256 -1.39 -36.64 34.59
C VAL A 256 -0.28 -37.52 35.16
N SER A 257 0.37 -37.06 36.23
CA SER A 257 1.41 -37.82 36.95
C SER A 257 1.25 -37.64 38.46
N HIS A 258 1.36 -38.72 39.25
CA HIS A 258 1.24 -38.79 40.72
C HIS A 258 1.20 -37.44 41.46
N GLY A 259 -0.02 -36.91 41.67
CA GLY A 259 -0.28 -35.68 42.44
C GLY A 259 -0.31 -34.36 41.67
N LYS A 260 -0.01 -34.35 40.36
CA LYS A 260 -0.08 -33.16 39.49
C LYS A 260 -1.05 -33.40 38.32
N GLU A 261 -2.20 -32.74 38.37
CA GLU A 261 -3.22 -32.71 37.31
C GLU A 261 -3.16 -31.35 36.59
N TRP A 262 -2.87 -31.39 35.29
CA TRP A 262 -2.70 -30.21 34.44
C TRP A 262 -3.93 -29.90 33.58
N ASN A 263 -5.00 -30.69 33.71
CA ASN A 263 -6.18 -30.64 32.85
C ASN A 263 -5.87 -30.83 31.36
N ALA A 264 -4.81 -31.60 31.10
CA ALA A 264 -4.41 -32.03 29.77
C ALA A 264 -4.46 -33.56 29.64
N ARG A 265 -4.80 -34.04 28.45
CA ARG A 265 -4.91 -35.44 28.05
C ARG A 265 -4.01 -35.61 26.82
N ILE A 266 -2.77 -36.01 27.09
CA ILE A 266 -1.69 -36.01 26.11
C ILE A 266 -1.29 -37.46 25.86
N TYR A 267 -1.39 -37.88 24.60
CA TYR A 267 -1.17 -39.27 24.22
C TYR A 267 -0.06 -39.39 23.19
N GLU A 268 0.88 -40.27 23.46
CA GLU A 268 1.87 -40.65 22.47
C GLU A 268 1.24 -41.49 21.35
N GLN A 269 1.60 -41.17 20.11
CA GLN A 269 1.27 -41.95 18.93
C GLN A 269 2.54 -42.58 18.35
N ASP A 270 2.79 -43.83 18.73
CA ASP A 270 3.84 -44.65 18.14
C ASP A 270 3.49 -44.97 16.67
N TRP A 271 4.23 -44.38 15.73
CA TRP A 271 4.01 -44.57 14.31
C TRP A 271 4.29 -46.00 13.85
N VAL A 272 5.32 -46.68 14.38
CA VAL A 272 5.65 -48.06 14.00
C VAL A 272 4.47 -48.99 14.32
N ARG A 273 3.91 -48.84 15.53
CA ARG A 273 2.73 -49.62 15.94
C ARG A 273 1.46 -49.20 15.18
N THR A 274 1.30 -47.92 14.90
CA THR A 274 0.09 -47.38 14.28
C THR A 274 0.00 -47.72 12.79
N ILE A 275 1.13 -47.73 12.08
CA ILE A 275 1.26 -48.18 10.69
C ILE A 275 0.81 -49.64 10.57
N LYS A 276 1.32 -50.54 11.44
CA LYS A 276 0.90 -51.95 11.48
C LYS A 276 -0.60 -52.14 11.72
N LYS A 277 -1.24 -51.20 12.41
CA LYS A 277 -2.69 -51.19 12.68
C LYS A 277 -3.51 -50.40 11.66
N GLY A 278 -2.89 -49.88 10.59
CA GLY A 278 -3.54 -49.08 9.55
C GLY A 278 -4.24 -47.83 10.08
N PHE A 279 -3.71 -47.21 11.14
CA PHE A 279 -4.25 -45.97 11.73
C PHE A 279 -5.74 -46.04 12.17
N LYS A 280 -6.32 -47.23 12.36
CA LYS A 280 -7.74 -47.42 12.74
C LYS A 280 -8.16 -46.68 14.03
N GLY A 281 -7.23 -46.40 14.94
CA GLY A 281 -7.45 -45.65 16.19
C GLY A 281 -7.11 -44.15 16.14
N SER A 282 -6.99 -43.58 14.94
CA SER A 282 -6.49 -42.20 14.71
C SER A 282 -7.45 -41.38 13.84
N ASN A 283 -8.76 -41.55 14.01
CA ASN A 283 -9.75 -40.72 13.34
C ASN A 283 -9.72 -39.29 13.91
N LEU A 284 -9.44 -38.29 13.06
CA LEU A 284 -9.30 -36.89 13.47
C LEU A 284 -10.62 -36.28 13.95
N ALA A 285 -11.74 -36.58 13.26
CA ALA A 285 -13.06 -36.06 13.61
C ALA A 285 -13.53 -36.52 14.99
N ASN A 286 -13.20 -37.75 15.40
CA ASN A 286 -13.51 -38.26 16.73
C ASN A 286 -12.79 -37.50 17.86
N GLN A 287 -11.74 -36.73 17.54
CA GLN A 287 -11.00 -35.95 18.53
C GLN A 287 -11.66 -34.59 18.84
N CYS A 288 -12.63 -34.14 18.04
CA CYS A 288 -13.35 -32.88 18.26
C CYS A 288 -14.31 -32.93 19.48
N LYS A 289 -14.40 -34.08 20.15
CA LYS A 289 -15.11 -34.25 21.44
C LYS A 289 -14.44 -33.56 22.62
N HIS A 290 -13.20 -33.10 22.49
CA HIS A 290 -12.47 -32.39 23.56
C HIS A 290 -12.63 -30.89 23.41
N ARG A 291 -12.82 -30.21 24.53
CA ARG A 291 -13.13 -28.78 24.58
C ARG A 291 -11.96 -27.92 24.14
N TYR A 292 -10.73 -28.32 24.45
CA TYR A 292 -9.53 -27.61 24.01
C TYR A 292 -8.62 -28.54 23.23
N LYS A 293 -7.98 -28.01 22.20
CA LYS A 293 -7.03 -28.75 21.36
C LYS A 293 -5.66 -28.11 21.48
N ILE A 294 -4.61 -28.91 21.56
CA ILE A 294 -3.25 -28.38 21.60
C ILE A 294 -2.62 -28.50 20.22
N TYR A 295 -2.00 -27.42 19.74
CA TYR A 295 -1.12 -27.43 18.58
C TYR A 295 0.35 -27.35 19.01
N ILE A 296 1.20 -28.13 18.36
CA ILE A 296 2.64 -28.20 18.60
C ILE A 296 3.34 -28.65 17.32
N GLU A 297 4.44 -27.97 17.01
CA GLU A 297 5.27 -28.25 15.84
C GLU A 297 5.85 -29.67 15.86
N GLY A 298 6.18 -30.17 14.68
CA GLY A 298 6.86 -31.45 14.49
C GLY A 298 8.36 -31.24 14.35
N ARG A 299 8.94 -31.85 13.31
CA ARG A 299 10.30 -31.54 12.86
C ARG A 299 10.41 -30.12 12.31
N ALA A 300 9.36 -29.69 11.61
CA ALA A 300 9.09 -28.32 11.19
C ALA A 300 7.60 -27.99 11.47
N TRP A 301 6.98 -27.13 10.66
CA TRP A 301 5.54 -26.88 10.74
C TRP A 301 4.74 -28.19 10.64
N SER A 302 3.68 -28.33 11.45
CA SER A 302 2.90 -29.57 11.54
C SER A 302 1.58 -29.44 10.81
N VAL A 303 1.36 -30.28 9.79
CA VAL A 303 0.11 -30.32 9.00
C VAL A 303 -1.15 -30.56 9.84
N SER A 304 -1.00 -31.00 11.09
CA SER A 304 -2.09 -31.19 12.06
C SER A 304 -2.88 -29.91 12.33
N GLU A 305 -2.27 -28.74 12.13
CA GLU A 305 -2.85 -27.44 12.49
C GLU A 305 -4.25 -27.22 11.93
N LYS A 306 -4.41 -27.33 10.61
CA LYS A 306 -5.70 -27.09 9.94
C LYS A 306 -6.81 -28.02 10.44
N TYR A 307 -6.48 -29.26 10.76
CA TYR A 307 -7.45 -30.22 11.29
C TYR A 307 -7.79 -29.95 12.76
N ILE A 308 -6.85 -29.42 13.54
CA ILE A 308 -7.08 -28.98 14.92
C ILE A 308 -8.03 -27.77 14.94
N LEU A 309 -7.75 -26.77 14.12
CA LEU A 309 -8.57 -25.56 14.01
C LEU A 309 -9.99 -25.89 13.54
N ALA A 310 -10.14 -26.83 12.60
CA ALA A 310 -11.45 -27.26 12.09
C ALA A 310 -12.31 -28.06 13.08
N CYS A 311 -11.83 -28.34 14.30
CA CYS A 311 -12.66 -28.94 15.35
C CYS A 311 -13.57 -27.92 16.08
N ASP A 312 -13.53 -26.62 15.76
CA ASP A 312 -14.27 -25.56 16.49
C ASP A 312 -14.06 -25.62 18.03
N SER A 313 -12.88 -26.09 18.45
CA SER A 313 -12.43 -26.10 19.83
C SER A 313 -11.39 -24.99 20.00
N PRO A 314 -11.44 -24.18 21.07
CA PRO A 314 -10.35 -23.29 21.42
C PRO A 314 -9.00 -24.01 21.37
N THR A 315 -8.07 -23.47 20.59
CA THR A 315 -6.79 -24.09 20.32
C THR A 315 -5.70 -23.46 21.18
N LEU A 316 -5.02 -24.26 21.99
CA LEU A 316 -3.85 -23.89 22.78
C LEU A 316 -2.60 -24.10 21.92
N TYR A 317 -1.91 -23.02 21.61
CA TYR A 317 -0.90 -22.98 20.57
C TYR A 317 0.48 -22.79 21.20
N LEU A 318 1.28 -23.86 21.25
CA LEU A 318 2.65 -23.76 21.79
C LEU A 318 3.52 -22.99 20.80
N LYS A 319 4.40 -22.12 21.32
CA LYS A 319 5.28 -21.24 20.53
C LYS A 319 5.82 -21.95 19.28
N THR A 320 5.55 -21.35 18.12
CA THR A 320 5.95 -21.85 16.81
C THR A 320 7.13 -21.05 16.27
N ARG A 321 8.03 -21.73 15.56
CA ARG A 321 9.09 -21.11 14.76
C ARG A 321 8.73 -21.10 13.27
N PHE A 322 7.93 -22.05 12.82
CA PHE A 322 7.65 -22.29 11.42
C PHE A 322 6.28 -21.80 11.02
N HIS A 323 6.18 -21.32 9.79
CA HIS A 323 4.96 -20.77 9.23
C HIS A 323 4.63 -21.40 7.88
N ASP A 324 3.36 -21.72 7.68
CA ASP A 324 2.81 -22.14 6.39
C ASP A 324 2.11 -20.96 5.69
N PHE A 325 1.39 -21.22 4.60
CA PHE A 325 0.76 -20.16 3.81
C PHE A 325 -0.41 -19.45 4.51
N PHE A 326 -1.01 -20.03 5.57
CA PHE A 326 -2.15 -19.43 6.28
C PHE A 326 -1.86 -19.12 7.75
N SER A 327 -0.91 -19.82 8.39
CA SER A 327 -0.65 -19.68 9.83
C SER A 327 -0.15 -18.28 10.19
N ARG A 328 0.50 -17.56 9.25
CA ARG A 328 0.89 -16.15 9.39
C ARG A 328 -0.29 -15.19 9.55
N GLY A 329 -1.49 -15.58 9.13
CA GLY A 329 -2.72 -14.82 9.30
C GLY A 329 -3.46 -15.08 10.63
N LEU A 330 -2.97 -16.01 11.45
CA LEU A 330 -3.57 -16.30 12.75
C LEU A 330 -3.12 -15.28 13.80
N VAL A 331 -4.04 -14.92 14.68
CA VAL A 331 -3.90 -13.82 15.64
C VAL A 331 -4.09 -14.39 17.05
N PRO A 332 -3.10 -14.27 17.94
CA PRO A 332 -3.23 -14.68 19.35
C PRO A 332 -4.44 -14.03 20.02
N GLY A 333 -5.13 -14.75 20.90
CA GLY A 333 -6.32 -14.27 21.59
C GLY A 333 -7.58 -14.19 20.72
N ARG A 334 -7.46 -14.17 19.39
CA ARG A 334 -8.61 -14.17 18.46
C ARG A 334 -8.79 -15.50 17.73
N HIS A 335 -7.72 -16.19 17.37
CA HIS A 335 -7.80 -17.46 16.65
C HIS A 335 -7.32 -18.63 17.53
N TYR A 336 -6.41 -18.36 18.46
CA TYR A 336 -5.85 -19.36 19.36
C TYR A 336 -5.36 -18.74 20.67
N TRP A 337 -5.17 -19.56 21.70
CA TRP A 337 -4.57 -19.19 22.98
C TRP A 337 -3.06 -19.47 22.96
N PRO A 338 -2.18 -18.45 23.06
CA PRO A 338 -0.73 -18.67 23.03
C PRO A 338 -0.25 -19.36 24.31
N ILE A 339 0.55 -20.42 24.18
CA ILE A 339 1.18 -21.12 25.29
C ILE A 339 2.70 -20.88 25.24
N PRO A 340 3.28 -20.19 26.24
CA PRO A 340 4.71 -19.98 26.29
C PRO A 340 5.45 -21.30 26.50
N GLU A 341 6.65 -21.38 25.95
CA GLU A 341 7.50 -22.57 26.05
C GLU A 341 7.99 -22.79 27.50
N ARG A 342 8.29 -21.69 28.20
CA ARG A 342 8.56 -21.69 29.64
C ARG A 342 7.26 -21.98 30.39
N ASP A 343 7.29 -22.93 31.32
CA ASP A 343 6.14 -23.34 32.15
C ASP A 343 4.88 -23.82 31.39
N LYS A 344 5.04 -24.34 30.17
CA LYS A 344 3.96 -24.81 29.27
C LYS A 344 2.83 -25.61 29.95
N CYS A 345 3.14 -26.51 30.88
CA CYS A 345 2.13 -27.31 31.57
C CYS A 345 1.24 -26.48 32.50
N ARG A 346 1.84 -25.52 33.21
CA ARG A 346 1.12 -24.59 34.09
C ARG A 346 0.24 -23.66 33.25
N SER A 347 0.75 -23.16 32.14
CA SER A 347 0.01 -22.28 31.23
C SER A 347 -1.18 -22.99 30.58
N ILE A 348 -0.99 -24.25 30.13
CA ILE A 348 -2.09 -25.09 29.65
C ILE A 348 -3.15 -25.25 30.74
N LYS A 349 -2.74 -25.56 31.97
CA LYS A 349 -3.67 -25.73 33.09
C LYS A 349 -4.49 -24.46 33.34
N ILE A 350 -3.83 -23.30 33.39
CA ILE A 350 -4.49 -22.00 33.61
C ILE A 350 -5.51 -21.74 32.50
N ALA A 351 -5.13 -21.91 31.23
CA ALA A 351 -6.03 -21.68 30.10
C ALA A 351 -7.28 -22.58 30.16
N VAL A 352 -7.10 -23.87 30.50
CA VAL A 352 -8.20 -24.83 30.63
C VAL A 352 -9.08 -24.53 31.83
N ASP A 353 -8.50 -24.23 32.99
CA ASP A 353 -9.23 -23.87 34.21
C ASP A 353 -10.08 -22.61 34.01
N TRP A 354 -9.49 -21.62 33.35
CA TRP A 354 -10.16 -20.37 33.03
C TRP A 354 -11.31 -20.57 32.04
N GLY A 355 -11.08 -21.24 30.90
CA GLY A 355 -12.15 -21.49 29.93
C GLY A 355 -13.27 -22.37 30.49
N ASN A 356 -12.95 -23.28 31.42
CA ASN A 356 -13.94 -24.12 32.08
C ASN A 356 -14.78 -23.37 33.11
N SER A 357 -14.27 -22.27 33.68
CA SER A 357 -15.01 -21.41 34.61
C SER A 357 -15.84 -20.34 33.90
N HIS A 358 -15.49 -19.97 32.66
CA HIS A 358 -16.15 -18.91 31.87
C HIS A 358 -17.01 -19.47 30.72
N LYS A 359 -17.90 -20.42 31.04
CA LYS A 359 -18.67 -21.19 30.03
C LYS A 359 -19.72 -20.39 29.24
N LYS A 360 -20.09 -19.18 29.67
CA LYS A 360 -21.17 -18.38 29.07
C LYS A 360 -20.79 -17.72 27.75
N GLU A 361 -19.49 -17.66 27.45
CA GLU A 361 -19.02 -16.85 26.33
C GLU A 361 -18.91 -17.65 25.00
N GLY A 362 -19.17 -18.98 25.02
CA GLY A 362 -19.26 -19.81 23.82
C GLY A 362 -17.91 -20.19 23.18
N PRO A 363 -17.89 -20.88 22.02
CA PRO A 363 -16.66 -21.17 21.27
C PRO A 363 -16.15 -19.99 20.43
N SER A 364 -16.84 -18.85 20.42
CA SER A 364 -16.33 -17.60 19.84
C SER A 364 -15.16 -17.13 20.67
N THR A 365 -13.96 -17.10 20.13
CA THR A 365 -12.70 -16.68 20.77
C THR A 365 -12.64 -15.21 21.23
N ASP A 366 -13.76 -14.48 21.31
CA ASP A 366 -13.83 -13.10 21.81
C ASP A 366 -13.87 -13.02 23.36
N ILE A 367 -13.15 -13.94 24.00
CA ILE A 367 -13.35 -14.35 25.39
C ILE A 367 -12.06 -14.06 26.16
N ILE A 368 -11.89 -12.81 26.60
CA ILE A 368 -11.12 -12.44 27.79
C ILE A 368 -11.82 -11.22 28.41
N ASP A 369 -12.74 -11.48 29.34
CA ASP A 369 -13.22 -10.47 30.30
C ASP A 369 -12.17 -10.31 31.43
N VAL A 370 -11.63 -9.09 31.54
CA VAL A 370 -10.43 -8.74 32.33
C VAL A 370 -10.85 -8.32 33.74
N THR A 371 -11.05 -9.25 34.67
CA THR A 371 -11.43 -8.89 36.06
C THR A 371 -10.66 -9.57 37.21
N ASN A 372 -9.49 -10.20 37.01
CA ASN A 372 -8.69 -10.67 38.17
C ASN A 372 -7.15 -10.45 38.04
N PRO A 373 -6.48 -9.72 38.96
CA PRO A 373 -5.24 -8.99 38.68
C PRO A 373 -3.92 -9.70 39.06
N LEU A 374 -3.87 -11.02 39.20
CA LEU A 374 -2.65 -11.69 39.72
C LEU A 374 -1.99 -12.73 38.79
N THR A 375 -2.59 -13.06 37.64
CA THR A 375 -1.95 -13.87 36.57
C THR A 375 -1.66 -13.08 35.29
N PHE A 376 -2.12 -11.82 35.22
CA PHE A 376 -2.07 -10.94 34.05
C PHE A 376 -0.65 -10.44 33.67
N TRP A 377 0.33 -10.55 34.58
CA TRP A 377 1.55 -9.74 34.48
C TRP A 377 2.75 -10.40 33.77
N ALA A 378 2.72 -11.71 33.51
CA ALA A 378 3.72 -12.38 32.66
C ALA A 378 3.28 -12.53 31.19
N GLU A 379 2.00 -12.30 30.90
CA GLU A 379 1.40 -12.39 29.57
C GLU A 379 1.49 -11.04 28.81
N LEU A 380 1.53 -9.90 29.52
CA LEU A 380 1.58 -8.56 28.93
C LEU A 380 2.90 -8.22 28.21
N GLU A 381 4.06 -8.65 28.72
CA GLU A 381 5.36 -8.35 28.09
C GLU A 381 5.54 -9.13 26.77
N LEU A 382 5.16 -10.41 26.74
CA LEU A 382 5.26 -11.25 25.53
C LEU A 382 4.26 -10.83 24.44
N VAL A 383 3.06 -10.42 24.84
CA VAL A 383 2.03 -9.91 23.92
C VAL A 383 2.43 -8.55 23.34
N SER A 384 3.03 -7.66 24.15
CA SER A 384 3.48 -6.35 23.67
C SER A 384 4.63 -6.45 22.69
N VAL A 385 5.63 -7.30 22.99
CA VAL A 385 6.75 -7.59 22.07
C VAL A 385 6.26 -8.23 20.78
N SER A 386 5.32 -9.18 20.85
CA SER A 386 4.75 -9.81 19.65
C SER A 386 3.94 -8.82 18.80
N ALA A 387 3.16 -7.94 19.42
CA ALA A 387 2.36 -6.94 18.70
C ALA A 387 3.25 -5.90 18.00
N LEU A 388 4.31 -5.44 18.68
CA LEU A 388 5.28 -4.52 18.11
C LEU A 388 6.17 -5.19 17.05
N ALA A 389 6.52 -6.47 17.20
CA ALA A 389 7.21 -7.22 16.15
C ALA A 389 6.33 -7.37 14.89
N ALA A 390 5.04 -7.69 15.06
CA ALA A 390 4.09 -7.72 13.94
C ALA A 390 3.92 -6.34 13.28
N PHE A 391 3.90 -5.26 14.08
CA PHE A 391 3.92 -3.90 13.57
C PHE A 391 5.17 -3.64 12.71
N LYS A 392 6.36 -4.00 13.19
CA LYS A 392 7.62 -3.88 12.44
C LYS A 392 7.59 -4.69 11.13
N CYS A 393 7.08 -5.92 11.15
CA CYS A 393 6.94 -6.74 9.93
C CYS A 393 5.96 -6.12 8.92
N GLY A 394 4.98 -5.36 9.39
CA GLY A 394 4.08 -4.57 8.53
C GLY A 394 4.79 -3.45 7.77
N ILE A 395 5.99 -3.05 8.20
CA ILE A 395 6.81 -2.02 7.57
C ILE A 395 7.73 -2.65 6.52
N PHE A 396 7.64 -2.19 5.27
CA PHE A 396 8.51 -2.65 4.20
C PHE A 396 9.57 -1.61 3.80
N GLU A 397 9.40 -0.34 4.17
CA GLU A 397 10.43 0.68 4.08
C GLU A 397 10.54 1.47 5.39
N ASP A 398 11.75 1.45 5.95
CA ASP A 398 12.17 2.26 7.10
C ASP A 398 13.43 3.05 6.71
N PRO A 399 13.28 4.16 5.95
CA PRO A 399 14.41 4.86 5.35
C PRO A 399 15.34 5.49 6.40
N LEU A 400 14.80 5.83 7.57
CA LEU A 400 15.54 6.43 8.68
C LEU A 400 16.04 5.38 9.69
N SER A 401 15.79 4.09 9.42
CA SER A 401 16.16 2.98 10.32
C SER A 401 15.63 3.17 11.75
N VAL A 402 14.45 3.79 11.90
CA VAL A 402 13.83 4.12 13.21
C VAL A 402 13.49 2.86 13.99
N LEU A 403 13.22 1.74 13.31
CA LEU A 403 12.87 0.47 13.92
C LEU A 403 14.08 -0.47 14.05
N SER A 404 15.30 0.02 13.83
CA SER A 404 16.51 -0.80 13.86
C SER A 404 16.78 -1.45 15.22
N ASP A 405 16.42 -0.78 16.32
CA ASP A 405 16.57 -1.25 17.71
C ASP A 405 15.41 -2.12 18.20
N TRP A 406 14.33 -2.26 17.42
CA TRP A 406 13.21 -3.17 17.73
C TRP A 406 13.63 -4.62 17.50
N ASN A 407 14.14 -5.29 18.54
CA ASN A 407 14.68 -6.64 18.44
C ASN A 407 13.99 -7.60 19.43
N THR A 408 13.68 -8.83 19.00
CA THR A 408 12.95 -9.82 19.81
C THR A 408 13.83 -10.60 20.80
N VAL A 409 15.13 -10.29 20.85
CA VAL A 409 16.14 -11.00 21.65
C VAL A 409 16.40 -10.26 22.97
N ASP A 410 16.48 -8.94 22.93
CA ASP A 410 16.48 -7.99 24.06
C ASP A 410 15.03 -7.66 24.43
N GLY A 411 14.35 -8.65 25.02
CA GLY A 411 12.89 -8.71 25.20
C GLY A 411 12.20 -7.63 26.06
N ASP A 412 12.73 -6.41 26.16
CA ASP A 412 12.07 -5.25 26.76
C ASP A 412 11.77 -4.18 25.69
N PRO A 413 10.49 -4.04 25.24
CA PRO A 413 10.11 -3.06 24.24
C PRO A 413 10.21 -1.62 24.73
N CYS A 414 10.37 -1.39 26.04
CA CYS A 414 10.44 -0.06 26.62
C CYS A 414 11.75 0.68 26.33
N ASN A 415 12.75 -0.02 25.78
CA ASN A 415 14.00 0.57 25.31
C ASN A 415 13.99 0.87 23.81
N TRP A 416 12.91 0.52 23.10
CA TRP A 416 12.83 0.69 21.66
C TRP A 416 12.42 2.12 21.29
N THR A 417 12.98 2.60 20.19
CA THR A 417 12.70 3.92 19.65
C THR A 417 11.21 4.07 19.38
N GLY A 418 10.62 5.15 19.89
CA GLY A 418 9.19 5.45 19.75
C GLY A 418 8.26 4.73 20.73
N VAL A 419 8.77 3.88 21.62
CA VAL A 419 7.98 3.17 22.64
C VAL A 419 8.18 3.79 24.02
N ILE A 420 7.10 4.14 24.71
CA ILE A 420 7.14 4.65 26.09
C ILE A 420 6.30 3.75 26.98
N CYS A 421 6.86 3.33 28.11
CA CYS A 421 6.23 2.43 29.06
C CYS A 421 5.93 3.04 30.43
N SER A 422 5.02 2.41 31.17
CA SER A 422 4.73 2.76 32.57
C SER A 422 5.85 2.29 33.51
N LYS A 423 6.22 3.12 34.49
CA LYS A 423 7.11 2.71 35.61
C LYS A 423 6.26 2.42 36.85
N PRO A 424 6.46 1.29 37.57
CA PRO A 424 7.53 0.29 37.45
C PRO A 424 7.15 -0.98 36.64
N ARG A 425 6.08 -0.99 35.84
CA ARG A 425 5.43 -2.22 35.31
C ARG A 425 5.65 -2.50 33.81
N SER A 426 6.59 -1.81 33.15
CA SER A 426 7.04 -2.01 31.74
C SER A 426 5.93 -2.24 30.69
N SER A 427 4.74 -1.69 30.92
CA SER A 427 3.61 -1.80 29.98
C SER A 427 3.66 -0.66 28.97
N VAL A 428 3.55 -0.95 27.66
CA VAL A 428 3.54 0.06 26.60
C VAL A 428 2.34 1.00 26.75
N LEU A 429 2.61 2.30 26.95
CA LEU A 429 1.62 3.36 27.10
C LEU A 429 1.52 4.23 25.85
N THR A 430 2.66 4.56 25.24
CA THR A 430 2.70 5.38 24.02
C THR A 430 3.52 4.68 22.96
N LEU A 431 2.96 4.63 21.75
CA LEU A 431 3.70 4.32 20.53
C LEU A 431 3.67 5.58 19.65
N ASN A 432 4.81 6.25 19.55
CA ASN A 432 4.99 7.45 18.75
C ASN A 432 6.12 7.27 17.76
N LEU A 433 5.75 7.15 16.48
CA LEU A 433 6.66 7.06 15.34
C LEU A 433 6.32 8.13 14.30
N SER A 434 5.80 9.27 14.74
CA SER A 434 5.41 10.36 13.85
C SER A 434 6.60 10.87 13.04
N GLY A 435 6.36 11.23 11.76
CA GLY A 435 7.39 11.86 10.92
C GLY A 435 8.55 10.95 10.53
N SER A 436 8.40 9.64 10.69
CA SER A 436 9.48 8.67 10.48
C SER A 436 9.62 8.21 9.03
N SER A 437 8.80 8.74 8.11
CA SER A 437 8.73 8.32 6.70
C SER A 437 8.52 6.81 6.50
N LEU A 438 7.92 6.13 7.48
CA LEU A 438 7.68 4.69 7.43
C LEU A 438 6.66 4.36 6.35
N LYS A 439 6.97 3.38 5.49
CA LYS A 439 6.00 2.80 4.56
C LYS A 439 5.67 1.37 4.94
N GLY A 440 4.38 1.07 5.03
CA GLY A 440 3.92 -0.19 5.55
C GLY A 440 2.41 -0.25 5.72
N PHE A 441 1.97 -1.32 6.37
CA PHE A 441 0.58 -1.54 6.76
C PHE A 441 0.48 -1.63 8.28
N LEU A 442 -0.62 -1.14 8.86
CA LEU A 442 -0.88 -1.36 10.28
C LEU A 442 -1.26 -2.82 10.53
N ALA A 443 -0.46 -3.50 11.35
CA ALA A 443 -0.72 -4.87 11.76
C ALA A 443 -1.93 -4.94 12.71
N PRO A 444 -2.92 -5.85 12.48
CA PRO A 444 -4.06 -6.05 13.37
C PRO A 444 -3.68 -6.35 14.83
N GLU A 445 -2.51 -6.94 15.04
CA GLU A 445 -1.95 -7.31 16.34
C GLU A 445 -1.71 -6.11 17.26
N ILE A 446 -1.66 -4.88 16.71
CA ILE A 446 -1.57 -3.64 17.49
C ILE A 446 -2.71 -3.51 18.52
N GLY A 447 -3.88 -4.10 18.23
CA GLY A 447 -5.02 -4.15 19.15
C GLY A 447 -4.78 -4.95 20.43
N SER A 448 -3.68 -5.71 20.50
CA SER A 448 -3.28 -6.50 21.68
C SER A 448 -2.58 -5.66 22.74
N LEU A 449 -2.18 -4.42 22.43
CA LEU A 449 -1.53 -3.48 23.36
C LEU A 449 -2.55 -2.86 24.33
N SER A 450 -3.20 -3.67 25.16
CA SER A 450 -4.33 -3.27 26.02
C SER A 450 -4.06 -2.09 26.98
N SER A 451 -2.80 -1.79 27.28
CA SER A 451 -2.39 -0.65 28.13
C SER A 451 -2.11 0.64 27.35
N LEU A 452 -2.14 0.60 26.02
CA LEU A 452 -1.81 1.73 25.15
C LEU A 452 -2.80 2.89 25.36
N GLN A 453 -2.26 4.05 25.63
CA GLN A 453 -2.96 5.33 25.85
C GLN A 453 -2.82 6.25 24.65
N GLU A 454 -1.69 6.18 23.93
CA GLU A 454 -1.41 7.06 22.80
C GLU A 454 -0.85 6.26 21.63
N LEU A 455 -1.52 6.33 20.48
CA LEU A 455 -1.05 5.78 19.21
C LEU A 455 -0.88 6.93 18.22
N ILE A 456 0.36 7.31 17.97
CA ILE A 456 0.74 8.50 17.19
C ILE A 456 1.63 8.06 16.03
N LEU A 457 1.02 7.93 14.84
CA LEU A 457 1.67 7.46 13.62
C LEU A 457 1.51 8.45 12.47
N ASN A 458 1.14 9.69 12.77
CA ASN A 458 0.90 10.73 11.78
C ASN A 458 2.17 11.14 11.03
N ASN A 459 1.99 11.67 9.82
CA ASN A 459 3.09 12.08 8.94
C ASN A 459 4.03 10.92 8.59
N ASN A 460 3.43 9.85 8.08
CA ASN A 460 4.13 8.68 7.53
C ASN A 460 3.46 8.32 6.19
N LEU A 461 3.78 7.16 5.63
CA LEU A 461 3.25 6.70 4.35
C LEU A 461 2.55 5.34 4.51
N PHE A 462 1.84 5.15 5.61
CA PHE A 462 1.09 3.92 5.87
C PHE A 462 -0.05 3.75 4.86
N LEU A 463 -0.19 2.53 4.33
CA LEU A 463 -1.12 2.12 3.29
C LEU A 463 -2.18 1.14 3.83
N GLY A 464 -3.23 0.91 3.06
CA GLY A 464 -4.27 -0.10 3.35
C GLY A 464 -5.31 0.39 4.36
N THR A 465 -5.94 -0.54 5.08
CA THR A 465 -7.08 -0.24 5.97
C THR A 465 -6.63 0.11 7.39
N ILE A 466 -7.47 0.87 8.11
CA ILE A 466 -7.33 1.00 9.57
C ILE A 466 -7.83 -0.32 10.21
N PRO A 467 -7.00 -1.06 10.95
CA PRO A 467 -7.42 -2.34 11.53
C PRO A 467 -8.54 -2.16 12.56
N LYS A 468 -9.64 -2.89 12.42
CA LYS A 468 -10.76 -2.87 13.38
C LYS A 468 -10.37 -3.24 14.81
N GLN A 469 -9.26 -3.99 14.96
CA GLN A 469 -8.70 -4.41 16.24
C GLN A 469 -8.23 -3.23 17.10
N ILE A 470 -8.00 -2.04 16.52
CA ILE A 470 -7.76 -0.82 17.30
C ILE A 470 -8.91 -0.56 18.28
N GLY A 471 -10.15 -0.91 17.94
CA GLY A 471 -11.32 -0.81 18.84
C GLY A 471 -11.24 -1.66 20.12
N MET A 472 -10.26 -2.55 20.25
CA MET A 472 -9.97 -3.33 21.45
C MET A 472 -9.19 -2.53 22.52
N LEU A 473 -8.54 -1.42 22.13
CA LEU A 473 -7.66 -0.62 22.99
C LEU A 473 -8.46 0.30 23.93
N LYS A 474 -9.08 -0.24 24.98
CA LYS A 474 -9.99 0.51 25.87
C LYS A 474 -9.36 1.69 26.62
N ASN A 475 -8.04 1.65 26.80
CA ASN A 475 -7.29 2.72 27.47
C ASN A 475 -6.80 3.82 26.52
N LEU A 476 -7.02 3.68 25.20
CA LEU A 476 -6.55 4.64 24.22
C LEU A 476 -7.26 5.98 24.40
N SER A 477 -6.47 7.03 24.56
CA SER A 477 -6.89 8.42 24.78
C SER A 477 -6.62 9.30 23.58
N ILE A 478 -5.55 9.01 22.81
CA ILE A 478 -5.17 9.71 21.59
C ILE A 478 -4.91 8.69 20.48
N LEU A 479 -5.63 8.86 19.36
CA LEU A 479 -5.39 8.15 18.11
C LEU A 479 -5.09 9.18 17.03
N ASP A 480 -3.84 9.25 16.57
CA ASP A 480 -3.42 10.12 15.47
C ASP A 480 -2.82 9.32 14.33
N LEU A 481 -3.62 9.12 13.28
CA LEU A 481 -3.23 8.45 12.03
C LEU A 481 -3.26 9.43 10.84
N SER A 482 -3.28 10.73 11.11
CA SER A 482 -3.39 11.77 10.09
C SER A 482 -2.17 11.82 9.17
N VAL A 483 -2.34 12.38 7.96
CA VAL A 483 -1.25 12.54 6.97
C VAL A 483 -0.56 11.19 6.71
N ASN A 484 -1.36 10.25 6.20
CA ASN A 484 -0.95 8.93 5.76
C ASN A 484 -1.69 8.61 4.45
N ARG A 485 -1.62 7.36 3.99
CA ARG A 485 -2.28 6.89 2.76
C ARG A 485 -3.29 5.78 3.05
N PHE A 486 -3.94 5.81 4.22
CA PHE A 486 -4.97 4.82 4.55
C PHE A 486 -6.15 4.93 3.59
N THR A 487 -6.62 3.78 3.11
CA THR A 487 -7.77 3.62 2.23
C THR A 487 -8.91 2.90 2.98
N ASP A 488 -10.07 2.75 2.33
CA ASP A 488 -11.24 2.01 2.86
C ASP A 488 -11.99 2.70 4.01
N PRO A 489 -13.13 2.15 4.48
CA PRO A 489 -13.95 2.80 5.50
C PRO A 489 -13.38 2.83 6.91
N ILE A 490 -13.77 3.85 7.67
CA ILE A 490 -13.50 3.94 9.11
C ILE A 490 -14.19 2.75 9.82
N PRO A 491 -13.47 1.92 10.60
CA PRO A 491 -14.06 0.78 11.29
C PRO A 491 -15.09 1.23 12.35
N PRO A 492 -16.32 0.68 12.35
CA PRO A 492 -17.31 0.93 13.40
C PRO A 492 -16.84 0.56 14.80
N GLU A 493 -15.90 -0.39 14.90
CA GLU A 493 -15.30 -0.83 16.15
C GLU A 493 -14.52 0.28 16.89
N LEU A 494 -14.10 1.35 16.20
CA LEU A 494 -13.53 2.53 16.86
C LEU A 494 -14.52 3.19 17.84
N GLY A 495 -15.83 3.00 17.64
CA GLY A 495 -16.86 3.43 18.59
C GLY A 495 -16.82 2.70 19.95
N ASN A 496 -15.97 1.68 20.11
CA ASN A 496 -15.78 0.95 21.36
C ASN A 496 -14.63 1.50 22.24
N LEU A 497 -13.97 2.60 21.84
CA LEU A 497 -12.83 3.22 22.54
C LEU A 497 -13.28 4.15 23.67
N THR A 498 -13.69 3.61 24.81
CA THR A 498 -14.40 4.39 25.86
C THR A 498 -13.61 5.56 26.47
N ASN A 499 -12.27 5.53 26.45
CA ASN A 499 -11.41 6.57 27.02
C ASN A 499 -10.86 7.57 26.00
N ILE A 500 -11.23 7.44 24.72
CA ILE A 500 -10.68 8.27 23.66
C ILE A 500 -11.13 9.73 23.80
N THR A 501 -10.17 10.65 23.66
CA THR A 501 -10.38 12.09 23.72
C THR A 501 -10.08 12.77 22.39
N LYS A 502 -9.13 12.23 21.62
CA LYS A 502 -8.76 12.73 20.30
C LYS A 502 -8.70 11.60 19.28
N ILE A 503 -9.44 11.76 18.19
CA ILE A 503 -9.33 10.94 16.98
C ILE A 503 -8.98 11.89 15.84
N ASN A 504 -7.79 11.70 15.28
CA ASN A 504 -7.32 12.45 14.13
C ASN A 504 -7.00 11.51 12.97
N LEU A 505 -7.83 11.58 11.92
CA LEU A 505 -7.70 10.79 10.69
C LEU A 505 -7.59 11.68 9.44
N HIS A 506 -7.30 12.97 9.61
CA HIS A 506 -7.30 13.91 8.49
C HIS A 506 -6.26 13.55 7.43
N SER A 507 -6.50 14.00 6.19
CA SER A 507 -5.54 13.84 5.07
C SER A 507 -5.12 12.38 4.87
N ASN A 508 -6.13 11.55 4.61
CA ASN A 508 -5.99 10.16 4.19
C ASN A 508 -6.91 9.91 2.97
N GLY A 509 -6.95 8.68 2.48
CA GLY A 509 -7.83 8.23 1.39
C GLY A 509 -9.10 7.50 1.86
N LEU A 510 -9.57 7.74 3.09
CA LEU A 510 -10.66 6.96 3.70
C LEU A 510 -11.99 7.16 2.95
N THR A 511 -12.77 6.09 2.77
CA THR A 511 -14.03 6.09 1.99
C THR A 511 -15.23 5.66 2.85
N GLY A 512 -16.44 5.60 2.29
CA GLY A 512 -17.62 5.14 3.03
C GLY A 512 -18.18 6.18 4.00
N ASN A 513 -19.05 5.77 4.93
CA ASN A 513 -19.78 6.69 5.81
C ASN A 513 -19.09 6.84 7.17
N ILE A 514 -19.37 7.92 7.90
CA ILE A 514 -19.00 8.04 9.32
C ILE A 514 -19.78 6.97 10.10
N PRO A 515 -19.11 6.06 10.85
CA PRO A 515 -19.81 5.09 11.68
C PRO A 515 -20.63 5.78 12.77
N PRO A 516 -21.94 5.55 12.88
CA PRO A 516 -22.77 6.13 13.94
C PRO A 516 -22.35 5.70 15.35
N GLU A 517 -21.60 4.60 15.46
CA GLU A 517 -20.99 4.09 16.69
C GLU A 517 -20.01 5.08 17.32
N LEU A 518 -19.38 5.98 16.55
CA LEU A 518 -18.52 7.04 17.10
C LEU A 518 -19.29 7.98 18.05
N GLY A 519 -20.61 8.06 17.91
CA GLY A 519 -21.48 8.77 18.85
C GLY A 519 -21.52 8.21 20.26
N LYS A 520 -21.05 6.96 20.48
CA LYS A 520 -20.97 6.33 21.80
C LYS A 520 -19.81 6.86 22.65
N LEU A 521 -18.86 7.56 22.03
CA LEU A 521 -17.63 8.04 22.65
C LEU A 521 -17.89 9.31 23.47
N LYS A 522 -18.18 9.12 24.77
CA LYS A 522 -18.59 10.20 25.69
C LYS A 522 -17.47 11.19 26.04
N ASN A 523 -16.21 10.77 25.93
CA ASN A 523 -15.04 11.57 26.31
C ASN A 523 -14.36 12.24 25.09
N LEU A 524 -14.89 12.01 23.88
CA LEU A 524 -14.29 12.53 22.65
C LEU A 524 -14.43 14.06 22.61
N MET A 525 -13.29 14.75 22.59
CA MET A 525 -13.20 16.22 22.51
C MET A 525 -12.77 16.69 21.13
N GLU A 526 -11.98 15.90 20.41
CA GLU A 526 -11.47 16.25 19.09
C GLU A 526 -11.69 15.11 18.09
N LEU A 527 -12.40 15.41 17.00
CA LEU A 527 -12.64 14.51 15.89
C LEU A 527 -12.30 15.23 14.58
N ARG A 528 -11.19 14.86 13.96
CA ARG A 528 -10.78 15.39 12.64
C ARG A 528 -10.86 14.31 11.58
N LEU A 529 -11.71 14.52 10.61
CA LEU A 529 -11.96 13.63 9.47
C LEU A 529 -11.76 14.35 8.13
N ASP A 530 -11.25 15.57 8.16
CA ASP A 530 -11.12 16.41 6.98
C ASP A 530 -10.16 15.84 5.93
N ARG A 531 -10.36 16.26 4.67
CA ARG A 531 -9.52 15.84 3.53
C ARG A 531 -9.46 14.31 3.39
N ASN A 532 -10.63 13.70 3.30
CA ASN A 532 -10.81 12.27 3.01
C ASN A 532 -11.84 12.13 1.86
N ARG A 533 -12.25 10.89 1.55
CA ARG A 533 -13.28 10.56 0.55
C ARG A 533 -14.55 10.02 1.20
N LEU A 534 -14.88 10.47 2.41
CA LEU A 534 -16.05 10.02 3.17
C LEU A 534 -17.34 10.58 2.56
N LYS A 535 -18.41 9.80 2.61
CA LYS A 535 -19.70 10.09 1.98
C LYS A 535 -20.88 9.83 2.91
N GLY A 536 -22.10 10.10 2.44
CA GLY A 536 -23.33 9.92 3.21
C GLY A 536 -23.64 11.11 4.12
N SER A 537 -24.61 10.97 5.02
CA SER A 537 -24.96 12.03 5.98
C SER A 537 -24.13 11.94 7.26
N ILE A 538 -23.90 13.08 7.91
CA ILE A 538 -23.31 13.10 9.26
C ILE A 538 -24.33 12.50 10.24
N PRO A 539 -24.00 11.40 10.94
CA PRO A 539 -24.97 10.70 11.79
C PRO A 539 -25.30 11.54 13.03
N GLY A 540 -26.51 12.10 13.11
CA GLY A 540 -26.91 12.98 14.22
C GLY A 540 -28.41 13.20 14.40
N ASN A 541 -29.26 12.28 13.94
CA ASN A 541 -30.71 12.44 14.11
C ASN A 541 -31.15 12.22 15.56
N SER A 542 -31.45 13.32 16.26
CA SER A 542 -32.24 13.32 17.48
C SER A 542 -33.66 13.75 17.13
N ASN A 543 -34.49 12.81 16.67
CA ASN A 543 -35.92 13.09 16.52
C ASN A 543 -36.57 13.01 17.92
N LEU A 544 -36.43 14.08 18.71
CA LEU A 544 -37.38 14.42 19.78
C LEU A 544 -38.56 15.17 19.15
N SER A 545 -39.31 14.47 18.30
CA SER A 545 -40.69 14.87 18.03
C SER A 545 -41.53 14.30 19.17
N PHE A 546 -41.95 15.15 20.09
CA PHE A 546 -43.10 14.89 20.96
C PHE A 546 -44.34 14.79 20.05
N SER A 547 -44.60 13.60 19.49
CA SER A 547 -45.91 13.24 18.97
C SER A 547 -46.55 12.31 19.99
N TYR A 548 -47.56 12.83 20.68
CA TYR A 548 -48.46 12.03 21.51
C TYR A 548 -48.97 10.81 20.71
N GLY A 549 -48.65 9.62 21.20
CA GLY A 549 -49.35 8.37 20.85
C GLY A 549 -48.72 7.50 19.75
N MET A 550 -47.81 6.60 20.13
CA MET A 550 -47.91 5.14 19.92
C MET A 550 -46.63 4.44 20.35
N PHE A 551 -46.79 3.32 21.06
CA PHE A 551 -45.71 2.49 21.59
C PHE A 551 -44.83 1.90 20.47
N ALA A 552 -43.56 2.28 20.43
CA ALA A 552 -42.50 1.56 19.73
C ALA A 552 -41.31 1.35 20.67
N SER A 553 -40.84 0.11 20.72
CA SER A 553 -39.88 -0.47 21.64
C SER A 553 -38.56 0.29 21.80
N HIS A 554 -38.08 0.41 23.04
CA HIS A 554 -36.68 0.68 23.38
C HIS A 554 -35.74 -0.19 22.54
N ASN A 555 -34.82 0.39 21.74
CA ASN A 555 -33.43 -0.07 21.54
C ASN A 555 -32.63 0.81 20.56
N ASN A 556 -31.43 1.22 21.00
CA ASN A 556 -30.31 1.84 20.27
C ASN A 556 -30.52 3.19 19.56
N VAL A 557 -30.38 4.28 20.30
CA VAL A 557 -30.10 5.61 19.75
C VAL A 557 -28.58 5.75 19.51
N THR A 558 -28.15 6.01 18.27
CA THR A 558 -26.73 6.14 17.86
C THR A 558 -26.52 7.44 17.04
N GLY A 559 -25.29 7.99 17.01
CA GLY A 559 -24.93 9.22 16.28
C GLY A 559 -24.15 10.27 17.09
N LEU A 560 -23.40 11.14 16.42
CA LEU A 560 -22.45 12.11 17.00
C LEU A 560 -23.10 13.11 17.98
N CYS A 561 -24.40 13.38 17.85
CA CYS A 561 -25.15 14.24 18.77
C CYS A 561 -25.24 13.73 20.21
N TRP A 562 -24.84 12.49 20.46
CA TRP A 562 -24.76 11.92 21.81
C TRP A 562 -23.38 12.05 22.45
N SER A 563 -22.37 12.50 21.70
CA SER A 563 -21.08 12.86 22.27
C SER A 563 -21.18 14.26 22.89
N SER A 564 -21.27 14.32 24.21
CA SER A 564 -21.56 15.55 24.95
C SER A 564 -20.36 16.48 25.17
N GLN A 565 -19.18 16.13 24.62
CA GLN A 565 -17.92 16.84 24.90
C GLN A 565 -17.10 17.23 23.67
N LEU A 566 -17.61 17.03 22.44
CA LEU A 566 -16.89 17.40 21.23
C LEU A 566 -16.67 18.93 21.22
N LYS A 567 -15.40 19.36 21.26
CA LYS A 567 -15.00 20.77 21.22
C LYS A 567 -14.48 21.16 19.85
N VAL A 568 -13.80 20.22 19.20
CA VAL A 568 -13.19 20.37 17.88
C VAL A 568 -13.71 19.25 16.99
N GLY A 569 -14.50 19.60 15.98
CA GLY A 569 -14.94 18.69 14.95
C GLY A 569 -14.58 19.29 13.59
N ASP A 570 -13.88 18.54 12.75
CA ASP A 570 -13.60 18.93 11.37
C ASP A 570 -14.02 17.81 10.42
N PHE A 571 -14.99 18.14 9.56
CA PHE A 571 -15.61 17.26 8.57
C PHE A 571 -15.40 17.82 7.15
N SER A 572 -14.57 18.85 7.01
CA SER A 572 -14.40 19.58 5.75
C SER A 572 -13.75 18.71 4.66
N TYR A 573 -13.90 19.12 3.39
CA TYR A 573 -13.24 18.49 2.24
C TYR A 573 -13.48 16.98 2.14
N ASN A 574 -14.75 16.58 2.22
CA ASN A 574 -15.24 15.22 2.01
C ASN A 574 -16.38 15.24 0.97
N PHE A 575 -17.25 14.23 0.95
CA PHE A 575 -18.43 14.12 0.09
C PHE A 575 -19.72 13.94 0.91
N PHE A 576 -19.81 14.60 2.07
CA PHE A 576 -21.00 14.49 2.93
C PHE A 576 -22.21 15.19 2.31
N VAL A 577 -23.38 14.55 2.43
CA VAL A 577 -24.66 15.03 1.87
C VAL A 577 -25.71 15.22 2.98
N GLY A 578 -26.80 15.91 2.67
CA GLY A 578 -27.91 16.12 3.59
C GLY A 578 -27.80 17.43 4.38
N LYS A 579 -28.21 17.43 5.65
CA LYS A 579 -28.16 18.60 6.54
C LYS A 579 -27.18 18.37 7.68
N ILE A 580 -26.50 19.43 8.11
CA ILE A 580 -25.66 19.41 9.31
C ILE A 580 -26.58 19.16 10.53
N PRO A 581 -26.32 18.13 11.35
CA PRO A 581 -27.10 17.86 12.55
C PRO A 581 -27.18 19.11 13.45
N PRO A 582 -28.37 19.50 13.95
CA PRO A 582 -28.55 20.71 14.75
C PRO A 582 -27.60 20.78 15.96
N CYS A 583 -27.32 19.63 16.56
CA CYS A 583 -26.42 19.52 17.70
C CYS A 583 -24.98 19.90 17.38
N LEU A 584 -24.53 19.85 16.12
CA LEU A 584 -23.16 20.18 15.70
C LEU A 584 -23.03 21.60 15.14
N LYS A 585 -24.11 22.38 15.09
CA LYS A 585 -24.11 23.75 14.56
C LYS A 585 -23.28 24.74 15.37
N TYR A 586 -22.89 24.40 16.60
CA TYR A 586 -21.98 25.21 17.40
C TYR A 586 -20.53 25.16 16.89
N LEU A 587 -20.19 24.15 16.07
CA LEU A 587 -18.88 24.07 15.43
C LEU A 587 -18.77 25.13 14.32
N PRO A 588 -17.56 25.63 14.02
CA PRO A 588 -17.33 26.59 12.95
C PRO A 588 -17.91 26.10 11.61
N ARG A 589 -18.45 27.01 10.79
CA ARG A 589 -18.96 26.64 9.46
C ARG A 589 -17.85 26.11 8.54
N SER A 590 -16.61 26.55 8.72
CA SER A 590 -15.43 26.04 8.02
C SER A 590 -15.21 24.55 8.26
N SER A 591 -15.60 24.01 9.42
CA SER A 591 -15.55 22.57 9.72
C SER A 591 -16.43 21.71 8.82
N PHE A 592 -17.28 22.30 7.98
CA PHE A 592 -18.19 21.58 7.07
C PHE A 592 -18.01 21.99 5.59
N GLN A 593 -17.03 22.84 5.27
CA GLN A 593 -16.81 23.33 3.90
C GLN A 593 -16.28 22.22 2.97
N GLY A 594 -16.36 22.41 1.65
CA GLY A 594 -15.86 21.43 0.68
C GLY A 594 -16.59 20.08 0.70
N ASN A 595 -17.87 20.08 1.09
CA ASN A 595 -18.78 18.92 1.09
C ASN A 595 -19.93 19.13 0.09
N CYS A 596 -20.91 18.23 0.10
CA CYS A 596 -22.06 18.19 -0.80
C CYS A 596 -23.39 18.52 -0.08
N PHE A 597 -23.38 19.47 0.88
CA PHE A 597 -24.58 19.90 1.58
C PHE A 597 -25.46 20.80 0.71
N GLN A 598 -26.79 20.70 0.86
CA GLN A 598 -27.78 21.46 0.07
C GLN A 598 -28.29 22.73 0.78
N ASP A 599 -27.61 23.20 1.84
CA ASP A 599 -28.08 24.29 2.69
C ASP A 599 -27.62 25.67 2.17
N SER A 600 -28.54 26.62 2.04
CA SER A 600 -28.33 27.96 1.45
C SER A 600 -27.43 28.88 2.26
N ASP A 601 -27.12 28.50 3.50
CA ASP A 601 -26.33 29.30 4.47
C ASP A 601 -24.85 28.88 4.55
N SER A 602 -24.32 28.14 3.55
CA SER A 602 -23.02 27.45 3.64
C SER A 602 -21.92 28.10 2.78
N VAL A 603 -20.75 28.30 3.40
CA VAL A 603 -19.46 28.64 2.75
C VAL A 603 -19.03 27.50 1.81
N LEU A 604 -18.46 27.86 0.65
CA LEU A 604 -17.78 27.02 -0.37
C LEU A 604 -18.09 25.50 -0.27
N GLN A 605 -19.15 25.08 -0.95
CA GLN A 605 -19.52 23.66 -1.10
C GLN A 605 -19.09 23.16 -2.48
N ARG A 606 -18.82 21.85 -2.59
CA ARG A 606 -18.46 21.23 -3.87
C ARG A 606 -19.57 21.43 -4.90
N SER A 607 -19.18 21.57 -6.16
CA SER A 607 -20.12 21.69 -7.27
C SER A 607 -21.04 20.47 -7.34
N SER A 608 -22.28 20.68 -7.79
CA SER A 608 -23.28 19.61 -7.94
C SER A 608 -22.82 18.48 -8.88
N GLN A 609 -21.90 18.78 -9.79
CA GLN A 609 -21.30 17.83 -10.74
C GLN A 609 -20.34 16.85 -10.05
N LEU A 610 -19.56 17.30 -9.06
CA LEU A 610 -18.69 16.43 -8.23
C LEU A 610 -19.48 15.62 -7.19
N CYS A 611 -20.66 16.09 -6.79
CA CYS A 611 -21.51 15.47 -5.77
C CYS A 611 -22.48 14.40 -6.31
N SER A 612 -22.63 14.29 -7.63
CA SER A 612 -23.57 13.37 -8.28
C SER A 612 -22.83 12.12 -8.77
N GLY A 613 -22.89 11.03 -7.98
CA GLY A 613 -22.44 9.72 -8.44
C GLY A 613 -23.21 9.30 -9.70
N GLY A 614 -22.49 8.85 -10.73
CA GLY A 614 -22.98 8.66 -12.09
C GLY A 614 -24.36 7.98 -12.21
N SER A 615 -25.28 8.67 -12.88
CA SER A 615 -26.32 8.06 -13.68
C SER A 615 -26.68 9.01 -14.82
N ALA A 616 -26.25 8.66 -16.03
CA ALA A 616 -26.62 9.36 -17.25
C ALA A 616 -28.05 8.97 -17.65
N LYS A 617 -28.93 9.95 -17.87
CA LYS A 617 -29.95 9.91 -18.93
C LYS A 617 -30.15 11.29 -19.56
N SER A 618 -30.42 11.22 -20.84
CA SER A 618 -30.22 12.21 -21.89
C SER A 618 -31.36 13.20 -22.10
N GLN A 619 -31.00 14.27 -22.82
CA GLN A 619 -31.78 15.09 -23.77
C GLN A 619 -32.62 16.26 -23.25
N GLY A 620 -32.39 17.40 -23.90
CA GLY A 620 -33.32 18.54 -23.94
C GLY A 620 -32.66 19.86 -24.31
N VAL A 621 -32.28 20.03 -25.57
CA VAL A 621 -31.89 21.34 -26.14
C VAL A 621 -33.10 22.28 -26.12
N ALA A 622 -32.96 23.46 -25.51
CA ALA A 622 -33.69 24.67 -25.90
C ALA A 622 -32.93 25.92 -25.43
N LYS A 623 -32.37 26.65 -26.40
CA LYS A 623 -32.05 28.08 -26.29
C LYS A 623 -33.33 28.89 -26.50
N GLU A 624 -33.27 30.15 -26.08
CA GLU A 624 -34.18 31.30 -26.30
C GLU A 624 -35.04 31.69 -25.09
N THR A 625 -35.24 32.97 -24.71
CA THR A 625 -34.71 34.28 -25.10
C THR A 625 -35.12 35.28 -24.00
N TYR A 626 -34.31 36.32 -23.83
CA TYR A 626 -34.51 37.56 -23.08
C TYR A 626 -35.95 38.04 -22.83
N LYS A 627 -36.19 38.59 -21.62
CA LYS A 627 -36.89 39.87 -21.49
C LYS A 627 -36.32 40.74 -20.37
N GLN A 628 -35.97 41.95 -20.79
CA GLN A 628 -35.40 43.09 -20.11
C GLN A 628 -36.49 43.86 -19.34
N TYR A 629 -36.16 44.40 -18.16
CA TYR A 629 -36.88 45.51 -17.53
C TYR A 629 -35.84 46.51 -16.98
N HIS A 630 -35.77 47.68 -17.63
CA HIS A 630 -35.33 48.97 -17.05
C HIS A 630 -36.45 49.45 -16.08
N GLU A 631 -36.32 50.31 -15.08
CA GLU A 631 -35.32 51.26 -14.58
C GLU A 631 -35.84 51.74 -13.19
N GLY A 632 -35.01 52.38 -12.36
CA GLY A 632 -35.52 53.41 -11.43
C GLY A 632 -35.01 53.38 -9.98
N ASN A 633 -34.07 54.29 -9.70
CA ASN A 633 -33.62 54.72 -8.36
C ASN A 633 -34.76 55.09 -7.39
N LYS A 634 -34.57 54.78 -6.10
CA LYS A 634 -34.96 55.66 -4.98
C LYS A 634 -34.13 55.38 -3.72
N HIS A 635 -33.32 56.36 -3.35
CA HIS A 635 -32.71 56.53 -2.03
C HIS A 635 -33.76 56.62 -0.93
N GLN A 636 -33.54 55.96 0.21
CA GLN A 636 -34.00 56.43 1.52
C GLN A 636 -32.91 56.27 2.58
N ASN A 637 -32.59 57.42 3.19
CA ASN A 637 -31.69 57.62 4.31
C ASN A 637 -32.18 56.93 5.59
N LEU A 638 -31.25 56.38 6.38
CA LEU A 638 -31.37 56.28 7.84
C LEU A 638 -30.10 56.83 8.48
N GLN A 639 -30.25 57.94 9.19
CA GLN A 639 -29.20 58.69 9.91
C GLN A 639 -28.68 57.88 11.11
N GLN A 640 -27.35 57.79 11.26
CA GLN A 640 -26.68 57.37 12.50
C GLN A 640 -26.30 58.62 13.34
N PRO A 641 -26.44 58.60 14.68
CA PRO A 641 -26.22 59.78 15.51
C PRO A 641 -24.74 59.97 15.91
N GLY A 642 -24.26 61.20 15.81
CA GLY A 642 -22.86 61.63 15.93
C GLY A 642 -22.20 61.59 17.32
N TRP A 643 -22.69 60.78 18.26
CA TRP A 643 -22.03 60.60 19.56
C TRP A 643 -20.97 59.47 19.54
N LEU A 644 -21.04 58.55 18.57
CA LEU A 644 -20.07 57.45 18.42
C LEU A 644 -18.67 57.94 17.98
N LEU A 645 -18.60 58.96 17.12
CA LEU A 645 -17.34 59.55 16.65
C LEU A 645 -16.56 60.28 17.76
N ILE A 646 -17.26 60.86 18.74
CA ILE A 646 -16.62 61.58 19.85
C ILE A 646 -16.01 60.58 20.85
N LEU A 647 -16.62 59.41 21.01
CA LEU A 647 -16.15 58.36 21.91
C LEU A 647 -14.91 57.63 21.36
N GLU A 648 -14.83 57.51 20.03
CA GLU A 648 -13.69 56.91 19.32
C GLU A 648 -12.44 57.81 19.34
N ILE A 649 -12.63 59.13 19.18
CA ILE A 649 -11.51 60.08 19.21
C ILE A 649 -10.95 60.24 20.64
N THR A 650 -11.82 60.29 21.65
CA THR A 650 -11.40 60.46 23.05
C THR A 650 -10.67 59.24 23.60
N THR A 651 -11.08 58.04 23.21
CA THR A 651 -10.37 56.79 23.56
C THR A 651 -9.04 56.66 22.83
N GLY A 652 -8.97 57.04 21.55
CA GLY A 652 -7.73 57.05 20.78
C GLY A 652 -6.66 57.99 21.36
N VAL A 653 -7.04 59.18 21.79
CA VAL A 653 -6.09 60.16 22.37
C VAL A 653 -5.56 59.69 23.73
N LEU A 654 -6.39 59.08 24.57
CA LEU A 654 -5.97 58.54 25.86
C LEU A 654 -4.94 57.42 25.72
N VAL A 655 -5.13 56.51 24.75
CA VAL A 655 -4.19 55.40 24.49
C VAL A 655 -2.84 55.92 24.02
N VAL A 656 -2.82 56.93 23.15
CA VAL A 656 -1.58 57.53 22.66
C VAL A 656 -0.82 58.25 23.79
N VAL A 657 -1.52 58.94 24.68
CA VAL A 657 -0.89 59.60 25.85
C VAL A 657 -0.32 58.57 26.84
N PHE A 658 -1.02 57.45 27.06
CA PHE A 658 -0.52 56.34 27.89
C PHE A 658 0.71 55.66 27.29
N LEU A 659 0.76 55.48 25.97
CA LEU A 659 1.92 54.90 25.29
C LEU A 659 3.13 55.83 25.34
N ILE A 660 2.94 57.13 25.14
CA ILE A 660 4.04 58.11 25.22
C ILE A 660 4.58 58.23 26.66
N THR A 661 3.70 58.23 27.67
CA THR A 661 4.13 58.26 29.09
C THR A 661 4.82 56.98 29.54
N GLY A 662 4.40 55.82 29.03
CA GLY A 662 5.07 54.52 29.21
C GLY A 662 6.47 54.48 28.60
N VAL A 663 6.65 55.03 27.39
CA VAL A 663 7.96 55.09 26.73
C VAL A 663 8.90 56.06 27.47
N VAL A 664 8.40 57.21 27.92
CA VAL A 664 9.22 58.20 28.66
C VAL A 664 9.62 57.70 30.05
N THR A 665 8.79 56.88 30.72
CA THR A 665 9.15 56.25 32.01
C THR A 665 10.14 55.11 31.84
N ALA A 666 10.01 54.30 30.78
CA ALA A 666 10.97 53.23 30.45
C ALA A 666 12.35 53.78 30.07
N VAL A 667 12.42 54.92 29.38
CA VAL A 667 13.69 55.57 29.02
C VAL A 667 14.36 56.23 30.24
N LYS A 668 13.60 56.64 31.27
CA LYS A 668 14.16 57.18 32.52
C LYS A 668 14.64 56.12 33.52
N SER A 669 14.13 54.89 33.47
CA SER A 669 14.54 53.80 34.38
C SER A 669 15.80 53.05 33.92
N CYS A 670 16.22 53.19 32.65
CA CYS A 670 17.42 52.54 32.11
C CYS A 670 18.76 53.27 32.36
N LYS A 671 18.79 54.32 33.19
CA LYS A 671 20.06 54.96 33.62
C LYS A 671 20.19 54.98 35.15
N LEU A 672 20.40 53.82 35.79
CA LEU A 672 21.10 53.76 37.09
C LEU A 672 21.62 52.33 37.42
N LYS A 673 22.96 52.21 37.50
CA LYS A 673 23.78 51.33 38.37
C LYS A 673 23.81 49.80 38.17
N THR A 674 24.89 49.37 37.49
CA THR A 674 25.96 48.41 37.88
C THR A 674 25.75 47.32 38.97
N CYS A 675 25.86 46.07 38.51
CA CYS A 675 26.71 44.92 38.95
C CYS A 675 26.71 44.41 40.41
N VAL A 676 26.19 43.19 40.64
CA VAL A 676 26.76 42.14 41.53
C VAL A 676 26.41 40.74 40.99
N LYS A 677 27.39 39.83 40.98
CA LYS A 677 27.34 38.40 40.56
C LYS A 677 26.68 37.49 41.61
N ILE A 678 26.04 36.40 41.18
CA ILE A 678 26.27 34.97 41.56
C ILE A 678 25.18 34.09 40.90
N PRO A 679 25.49 32.81 40.52
CA PRO A 679 24.92 32.13 39.36
C PRO A 679 23.83 31.09 39.72
N TRP A 680 23.14 30.54 38.70
CA TRP A 680 23.04 29.10 38.40
C TRP A 680 22.34 28.88 37.04
N LYS A 681 22.82 27.88 36.28
CA LYS A 681 22.61 27.63 34.84
C LYS A 681 21.21 27.10 34.49
N ARG A 682 20.61 27.58 33.38
CA ARG A 682 20.18 26.72 32.23
C ARG A 682 19.76 27.51 30.96
N THR A 683 20.40 27.12 29.85
CA THR A 683 19.98 27.12 28.42
C THR A 683 19.71 28.44 27.66
N ARG A 684 20.59 28.69 26.69
CA ARG A 684 20.56 29.73 25.64
C ARG A 684 19.38 29.53 24.67
N LYS A 685 18.67 30.63 24.38
CA LYS A 685 17.86 30.83 23.16
C LYS A 685 18.79 31.22 22.01
N TRP A 686 18.64 30.61 20.84
CA TRP A 686 19.28 31.02 19.60
C TRP A 686 18.29 31.88 18.80
N LYS A 687 18.52 33.19 18.78
CA LYS A 687 17.99 34.13 17.78
C LYS A 687 19.12 35.13 17.57
N ASP A 688 19.83 34.97 16.46
CA ASP A 688 20.70 35.92 15.76
C ASP A 688 20.97 35.24 14.39
N GLU A 689 20.12 35.45 13.38
CA GLU A 689 20.28 36.45 12.30
C GLU A 689 21.56 36.27 11.45
N ILE A 690 21.43 35.55 10.33
CA ILE A 690 22.13 35.86 9.08
C ILE A 690 21.03 36.44 8.16
N ALA A 691 21.00 37.76 8.00
CA ALA A 691 20.09 38.42 7.07
C ALA A 691 20.59 38.20 5.63
N ILE A 692 20.00 37.24 4.92
CA ILE A 692 20.07 37.18 3.45
C ILE A 692 19.18 38.34 2.96
N SER A 693 19.78 39.38 2.37
CA SER A 693 19.01 40.47 1.77
C SER A 693 18.33 39.95 0.50
N ILE A 694 17.05 39.64 0.61
CA ILE A 694 16.21 39.27 -0.52
C ILE A 694 15.86 40.55 -1.29
N ASP A 695 16.25 40.62 -2.57
CA ASP A 695 15.94 41.77 -3.43
C ASP A 695 14.44 41.82 -3.72
N SER A 696 13.75 42.81 -3.15
CA SER A 696 12.31 42.98 -3.28
C SER A 696 11.85 43.37 -4.70
N GLU A 697 12.76 43.73 -5.62
CA GLU A 697 12.42 44.08 -7.01
C GLU A 697 12.37 42.86 -7.95
N MET A 698 12.88 41.69 -7.56
CA MET A 698 13.10 40.56 -8.48
C MET A 698 11.82 39.98 -9.11
N LEU A 699 10.67 40.08 -8.43
CA LEU A 699 9.37 39.53 -8.88
C LEU A 699 8.35 40.60 -9.31
N LYS A 700 8.76 41.86 -9.43
CA LYS A 700 7.86 43.02 -9.62
C LYS A 700 6.94 42.92 -10.83
N ASN A 701 7.35 42.20 -11.88
CA ASN A 701 6.60 42.03 -13.13
C ASN A 701 5.91 40.66 -13.27
N VAL A 702 5.98 39.80 -12.26
CA VAL A 702 5.33 38.48 -12.29
C VAL A 702 3.97 38.58 -11.60
N PRO A 703 2.86 38.18 -12.24
CA PRO A 703 1.55 38.22 -11.63
C PRO A 703 1.51 37.44 -10.32
N ARG A 704 1.00 38.08 -9.27
CA ARG A 704 0.77 37.45 -7.97
C ARG A 704 -0.71 37.14 -7.82
N PHE A 705 -1.01 35.88 -7.64
CA PHE A 705 -2.36 35.41 -7.31
C PHE A 705 -2.50 35.28 -5.80
N THR A 706 -3.70 35.56 -5.32
CA THR A 706 -4.09 35.24 -3.94
C THR A 706 -4.43 33.77 -3.83
N ARG A 707 -4.24 33.19 -2.64
CA ARG A 707 -4.66 31.81 -2.38
C ARG A 707 -6.14 31.62 -2.63
N GLN A 708 -6.97 32.61 -2.30
CA GLN A 708 -8.41 32.59 -2.50
C GLN A 708 -8.80 32.53 -4.00
N GLU A 709 -8.10 33.27 -4.86
CA GLU A 709 -8.30 33.21 -6.31
C GLU A 709 -7.98 31.81 -6.85
N LEU A 710 -6.88 31.21 -6.41
CA LEU A 710 -6.49 29.87 -6.81
C LEU A 710 -7.37 28.79 -6.18
N GLU A 711 -7.86 28.99 -4.97
CA GLU A 711 -8.81 28.10 -4.30
C GLU A 711 -10.12 28.06 -5.11
N THR A 712 -10.60 29.21 -5.57
CA THR A 712 -11.77 29.29 -6.45
C THR A 712 -11.51 28.61 -7.79
N ALA A 713 -10.34 28.84 -8.39
CA ALA A 713 -9.98 28.26 -9.69
C ALA A 713 -9.79 26.74 -9.64
N CYS A 714 -9.22 26.21 -8.56
CA CYS A 714 -8.87 24.79 -8.38
C CYS A 714 -9.93 23.99 -7.62
N GLU A 715 -11.18 24.47 -7.56
CA GLU A 715 -12.31 23.82 -6.86
C GLU A 715 -11.95 23.43 -5.42
N ASP A 716 -11.51 24.42 -4.66
CA ASP A 716 -10.97 24.32 -3.31
C ASP A 716 -9.78 23.36 -3.15
N PHE A 717 -8.87 23.38 -4.13
CA PHE A 717 -7.70 22.48 -4.20
C PHE A 717 -8.06 21.00 -4.14
N SER A 718 -9.21 20.62 -4.70
CA SER A 718 -9.68 19.23 -4.67
C SER A 718 -9.30 18.42 -5.90
N ASN A 719 -8.97 19.10 -7.01
CA ASN A 719 -8.61 18.48 -8.28
C ASN A 719 -7.10 18.23 -8.39
N ILE A 720 -6.60 17.23 -7.65
CA ILE A 720 -5.17 16.86 -7.63
C ILE A 720 -4.85 16.00 -8.87
N ILE A 721 -3.90 16.47 -9.67
CA ILE A 721 -3.41 15.78 -10.88
C ILE A 721 -1.99 15.23 -10.72
N GLY A 722 -1.27 15.64 -9.67
CA GLY A 722 0.06 15.12 -9.35
C GLY A 722 0.43 15.36 -7.89
N SER A 723 1.23 14.48 -7.30
CA SER A 723 1.70 14.64 -5.91
C SER A 723 3.06 13.99 -5.72
N SER A 724 3.96 14.75 -5.13
CA SER A 724 5.28 14.32 -4.65
C SER A 724 5.41 14.65 -3.15
N PRO A 725 6.47 14.18 -2.45
CA PRO A 725 6.69 14.51 -1.05
C PRO A 725 6.77 16.02 -0.78
N ASP A 726 7.32 16.78 -1.72
CA ASP A 726 7.64 18.21 -1.55
C ASP A 726 6.65 19.13 -2.28
N SER A 727 5.74 18.60 -3.09
CA SER A 727 4.77 19.40 -3.84
C SER A 727 3.49 18.65 -4.21
N ILE A 728 2.39 19.39 -4.39
CA ILE A 728 1.12 18.89 -4.93
C ILE A 728 0.72 19.74 -6.13
N VAL A 729 0.29 19.10 -7.21
CA VAL A 729 -0.15 19.76 -8.43
C VAL A 729 -1.67 19.65 -8.56
N TYR A 730 -2.33 20.79 -8.66
CA TYR A 730 -3.78 20.92 -8.82
C TYR A 730 -4.11 21.39 -10.23
N LYS A 731 -5.19 20.86 -10.82
CA LYS A 731 -5.80 21.42 -12.02
C LYS A 731 -6.88 22.44 -11.61
N GLY A 732 -6.91 23.58 -12.29
CA GLY A 732 -7.95 24.59 -12.10
C GLY A 732 -8.36 25.26 -13.39
N THR A 733 -9.41 26.06 -13.31
CA THR A 733 -9.92 26.90 -14.40
C THR A 733 -10.09 28.32 -13.89
N MET A 734 -9.39 29.28 -14.50
CA MET A 734 -9.50 30.69 -14.16
C MET A 734 -10.84 31.29 -14.61
N LYS A 735 -11.19 32.48 -14.10
CA LYS A 735 -12.48 33.14 -14.40
C LYS A 735 -12.69 33.46 -15.88
N ASP A 736 -11.61 33.63 -16.63
CA ASP A 736 -11.59 33.85 -18.07
C ASP A 736 -11.68 32.55 -18.90
N GLY A 737 -11.73 31.39 -18.24
CA GLY A 737 -11.81 30.07 -18.85
C GLY A 737 -10.46 29.41 -19.12
N ALA A 738 -9.33 30.05 -18.77
CA ALA A 738 -8.01 29.45 -18.95
C ALA A 738 -7.80 28.26 -17.99
N GLU A 739 -7.40 27.10 -18.53
CA GLU A 739 -7.01 25.96 -17.70
C GLU A 739 -5.59 26.15 -17.15
N ILE A 740 -5.43 25.92 -15.86
CA ILE A 740 -4.18 26.16 -15.12
C ILE A 740 -3.76 24.94 -14.31
N ALA A 741 -2.45 24.79 -14.12
CA ALA A 741 -1.84 23.87 -13.18
C ALA A 741 -1.21 24.67 -12.04
N VAL A 742 -1.65 24.41 -10.81
CA VAL A 742 -1.13 25.06 -9.60
C VAL A 742 -0.27 24.08 -8.84
N ILE A 743 1.02 24.36 -8.72
CA ILE A 743 1.95 23.58 -7.91
C ILE A 743 2.02 24.23 -6.54
N SER A 744 1.54 23.56 -5.51
CA SER A 744 1.74 23.97 -4.12
C SER A 744 2.96 23.29 -3.54
N LEU A 745 3.90 24.05 -3.01
CA LEU A 745 5.04 23.52 -2.26
C LEU A 745 4.58 23.12 -0.86
N CYS A 746 4.92 21.89 -0.44
CA CYS A 746 4.46 21.28 0.81
C CYS A 746 5.52 21.40 1.92
N ILE A 747 6.03 22.61 2.14
CA ILE A 747 7.05 22.90 3.16
C ILE A 747 6.39 23.60 4.35
N LEU A 748 6.70 23.14 5.56
CA LEU A 748 6.21 23.77 6.80
C LEU A 748 6.86 25.14 7.00
N GLU A 749 6.11 26.10 7.53
CA GLU A 749 6.58 27.47 7.75
C GLU A 749 7.84 27.53 8.63
N ASP A 750 7.96 26.64 9.63
CA ASP A 750 9.12 26.56 10.53
C ASP A 750 10.40 26.02 9.85
N GLN A 751 10.25 25.33 8.72
CA GLN A 751 11.33 24.86 7.87
C GLN A 751 11.66 25.85 6.74
N TRP A 752 10.82 26.86 6.50
CA TRP A 752 11.00 27.85 5.45
C TRP A 752 12.10 28.87 5.81
N THR A 753 13.35 28.49 5.53
CA THR A 753 14.51 29.34 5.77
C THR A 753 14.60 30.52 4.78
N CYS A 754 15.38 31.55 5.13
CA CYS A 754 15.70 32.64 4.19
C CYS A 754 16.37 32.13 2.89
N TYR A 755 17.03 30.96 2.95
CA TYR A 755 17.60 30.30 1.77
C TYR A 755 16.51 29.73 0.85
N LEU A 756 15.52 29.03 1.39
CA LEU A 756 14.37 28.52 0.63
C LEU A 756 13.53 29.65 0.04
N GLU A 757 13.36 30.74 0.80
CA GLU A 757 12.69 31.94 0.32
C GLU A 757 13.42 32.56 -0.89
N PHE A 758 14.73 32.76 -0.78
CA PHE A 758 15.53 33.28 -1.89
C PHE A 758 15.48 32.36 -3.12
N PHE A 759 15.59 31.04 -2.91
CA PHE A 759 15.51 30.06 -4.00
C PHE A 759 14.14 30.07 -4.68
N PHE A 760 13.05 30.12 -3.91
CA PHE A 760 11.70 30.22 -4.45
C PHE A 760 11.56 31.41 -5.38
N GLN A 761 11.99 32.59 -4.93
CA GLN A 761 11.92 33.79 -5.77
C GLN A 761 12.83 33.67 -7.00
N SER A 762 14.05 33.14 -6.86
CA SER A 762 14.98 32.96 -7.99
C SER A 762 14.37 32.05 -9.06
N LYS A 763 13.69 30.98 -8.65
CA LYS A 763 13.02 30.07 -9.58
C LYS A 763 11.79 30.67 -10.23
N VAL A 764 10.97 31.42 -9.48
CA VAL A 764 9.84 32.16 -10.07
C VAL A 764 10.36 33.10 -11.17
N ALA A 765 11.45 33.83 -10.90
CA ALA A 765 12.09 34.70 -11.87
C ALA A 765 12.62 33.94 -13.09
N ASP A 766 13.24 32.77 -12.89
CA ASP A 766 13.70 31.92 -14.01
C ASP A 766 12.55 31.42 -14.89
N PHE A 767 11.47 30.92 -14.28
CA PHE A 767 10.28 30.44 -15.00
C PHE A 767 9.53 31.57 -15.70
N ALA A 768 9.50 32.78 -15.13
CA ALA A 768 8.85 33.94 -15.73
C ALA A 768 9.54 34.42 -17.03
N ARG A 769 10.81 34.05 -17.25
CA ARG A 769 11.55 34.34 -18.49
C ARG A 769 11.24 33.35 -19.62
N LEU A 770 10.51 32.27 -19.35
CA LEU A 770 10.18 31.26 -20.34
C LEU A 770 8.97 31.68 -21.17
N ASN A 771 9.16 31.88 -22.47
CA ASN A 771 8.10 32.23 -23.40
C ASN A 771 8.36 31.57 -24.77
N HIS A 772 7.96 30.30 -24.89
CA HIS A 772 8.10 29.54 -26.12
C HIS A 772 6.93 28.55 -26.26
N GLU A 773 6.52 28.25 -27.50
CA GLU A 773 5.36 27.39 -27.77
C GLU A 773 5.51 25.97 -27.19
N ASN A 774 6.74 25.46 -27.07
CA ASN A 774 7.05 24.14 -26.52
C ASN A 774 7.53 24.13 -25.05
N THR A 775 7.36 25.23 -24.32
CA THR A 775 7.66 25.30 -22.87
C THR A 775 6.40 25.68 -22.12
N ALA A 776 6.21 25.16 -20.90
CA ALA A 776 5.11 25.63 -20.06
C ALA A 776 5.36 27.08 -19.64
N ARG A 777 4.33 27.91 -19.85
CA ARG A 777 4.36 29.32 -19.49
C ARG A 777 3.92 29.49 -18.05
N LEU A 778 4.74 30.19 -17.25
CA LEU A 778 4.36 30.62 -15.92
C LEU A 778 3.36 31.78 -16.03
N LEU A 779 2.16 31.58 -15.50
CA LEU A 779 1.13 32.62 -15.43
C LEU A 779 1.30 33.52 -14.21
N GLY A 780 1.87 32.97 -13.12
CA GLY A 780 2.16 33.74 -11.92
C GLY A 780 2.50 32.84 -10.72
N TYR A 781 2.48 33.44 -9.54
CA TYR A 781 2.79 32.74 -8.29
C TYR A 781 1.86 33.18 -7.15
N CYS A 782 1.73 32.34 -6.13
CA CYS A 782 1.08 32.68 -4.87
C CYS A 782 2.13 32.65 -3.76
N LYS A 783 2.10 33.65 -2.89
CA LYS A 783 2.89 33.70 -1.66
C LYS A 783 2.03 34.31 -0.57
N GLU A 784 1.64 33.55 0.44
CA GLU A 784 0.91 34.04 1.61
C GLU A 784 1.54 33.49 2.89
N SER A 785 1.56 34.31 3.93
CA SER A 785 2.12 33.93 5.24
C SER A 785 1.10 33.25 6.15
N ASP A 786 -0.20 33.47 5.94
CA ASP A 786 -1.24 32.87 6.76
C ASP A 786 -2.52 32.59 5.95
N PRO A 787 -2.88 31.31 5.70
CA PRO A 787 -2.06 30.12 5.93
C PRO A 787 -0.84 30.09 5.00
N PHE A 788 0.34 29.77 5.54
CA PHE A 788 1.59 29.71 4.77
C PHE A 788 1.39 28.92 3.46
N SER A 789 1.62 29.59 2.33
CA SER A 789 1.52 28.99 1.00
C SER A 789 2.46 29.63 0.02
N SER A 790 3.22 28.78 -0.68
CA SER A 790 4.04 29.14 -1.82
C SER A 790 3.62 28.26 -2.98
N MET A 791 3.04 28.87 -4.02
CA MET A 791 2.53 28.14 -5.18
C MET A 791 3.00 28.77 -6.50
N LEU A 792 3.11 27.94 -7.53
CA LEU A 792 3.41 28.35 -8.90
C LEU A 792 2.21 28.02 -9.77
N VAL A 793 1.88 28.92 -10.69
CA VAL A 793 0.71 28.79 -11.56
C VAL A 793 1.18 28.73 -13.01
N PHE A 794 0.98 27.58 -13.63
CA PHE A 794 1.33 27.33 -15.03
C PHE A 794 0.07 27.17 -15.88
N GLU A 795 0.22 27.39 -17.18
CA GLU A 795 -0.78 26.97 -18.17
C GLU A 795 -0.86 25.43 -18.20
N TYR A 796 -2.08 24.87 -18.19
CA TYR A 796 -2.27 23.41 -18.16
C TYR A 796 -2.41 22.82 -19.56
N ALA A 797 -1.69 21.73 -19.81
CA ALA A 797 -1.83 20.91 -21.00
C ALA A 797 -2.73 19.70 -20.69
N SER A 798 -3.91 19.65 -21.33
CA SER A 798 -5.03 18.80 -20.92
C SER A 798 -4.92 17.32 -21.30
N ASN A 799 -3.95 16.94 -22.14
CA ASN A 799 -3.85 15.60 -22.71
C ASN A 799 -2.79 14.72 -22.00
N GLY A 800 -2.44 15.04 -20.75
CA GLY A 800 -1.53 14.21 -19.93
C GLY A 800 -0.07 14.26 -20.39
N THR A 801 0.72 13.28 -19.94
CA THR A 801 2.17 13.20 -20.21
C THR A 801 2.49 12.24 -21.36
N LEU A 802 3.61 12.47 -22.04
CA LEU A 802 4.11 11.56 -23.09
C LEU A 802 4.31 10.13 -22.55
N TYR A 803 4.77 9.97 -21.31
CA TYR A 803 4.97 8.68 -20.67
C TYR A 803 3.66 7.87 -20.55
N GLU A 804 2.56 8.50 -20.16
CA GLU A 804 1.25 7.84 -20.06
C GLU A 804 0.77 7.34 -21.44
N HIS A 805 0.96 8.15 -22.48
CA HIS A 805 0.59 7.80 -23.86
C HIS A 805 1.44 6.69 -24.46
N LEU A 806 2.71 6.56 -24.05
CA LEU A 806 3.59 5.51 -24.53
C LEU A 806 3.42 4.18 -23.75
N HIS A 807 3.08 4.21 -22.45
CA HIS A 807 3.20 3.02 -21.59
C HIS A 807 1.92 2.57 -20.85
N TYR A 808 0.89 3.41 -20.69
CA TYR A 808 -0.27 3.11 -19.83
C TYR A 808 -1.65 3.13 -20.52
N GLY A 809 -1.74 3.53 -21.79
CA GLY A 809 -2.99 3.52 -22.57
C GLY A 809 -3.21 2.24 -23.39
N ASP A 810 -4.44 2.01 -23.87
CA ASP A 810 -4.69 1.10 -25.00
C ASP A 810 -3.83 1.58 -26.18
N GLY A 811 -2.77 0.84 -26.53
CA GLY A 811 -1.64 1.23 -27.39
C GLY A 811 -1.97 1.62 -28.85
N CYS A 812 -2.87 2.57 -29.08
CA CYS A 812 -3.33 2.96 -30.43
C CYS A 812 -3.47 4.48 -30.63
N GLN A 813 -2.82 5.35 -29.84
CA GLN A 813 -3.06 6.81 -29.96
C GLN A 813 -1.96 7.65 -30.63
N LEU A 814 -0.68 7.23 -30.60
CA LEU A 814 0.43 8.01 -31.20
C LEU A 814 0.93 7.38 -32.49
N SER A 815 0.42 7.87 -33.63
CA SER A 815 0.94 7.55 -34.97
C SER A 815 2.38 8.03 -35.15
N TRP A 816 3.09 7.49 -36.15
CA TRP A 816 4.46 7.93 -36.51
C TRP A 816 4.53 9.46 -36.64
N LEU A 817 3.55 10.05 -37.34
CA LEU A 817 3.41 11.48 -37.53
C LEU A 817 3.35 12.27 -36.20
N ARG A 818 2.51 11.83 -35.26
CA ARG A 818 2.39 12.48 -33.94
C ARG A 818 3.68 12.38 -33.15
N ARG A 819 4.34 11.22 -33.18
CA ARG A 819 5.65 11.02 -32.53
C ARG A 819 6.72 11.96 -33.11
N MET A 820 6.72 12.19 -34.42
CA MET A 820 7.64 13.13 -35.07
C MET A 820 7.35 14.59 -34.75
N LYS A 821 6.06 14.97 -34.69
CA LYS A 821 5.64 16.31 -34.23
C LYS A 821 6.14 16.58 -32.80
N ILE A 822 6.02 15.58 -31.91
CA ILE A 822 6.49 15.66 -30.53
C ILE A 822 8.03 15.78 -30.48
N ALA A 823 8.76 14.94 -31.22
CA ALA A 823 10.22 14.98 -31.28
C ALA A 823 10.75 16.36 -31.70
N LEU A 824 10.19 16.94 -32.76
CA LEU A 824 10.55 18.28 -33.25
C LEU A 824 10.20 19.38 -32.25
N GLY A 825 9.02 19.31 -31.61
CA GLY A 825 8.61 20.28 -30.61
C GLY A 825 9.51 20.27 -29.36
N VAL A 826 9.89 19.08 -28.87
CA VAL A 826 10.84 18.97 -27.76
C VAL A 826 12.22 19.54 -28.15
N ALA A 827 12.70 19.25 -29.36
CA ALA A 827 13.98 19.78 -29.86
C ALA A 827 13.98 21.31 -29.92
N ARG A 828 12.90 21.93 -30.45
CA ARG A 828 12.73 23.39 -30.49
C ARG A 828 12.69 24.00 -29.10
N GLY A 829 11.94 23.40 -28.18
CA GLY A 829 11.88 23.83 -26.79
C GLY A 829 13.25 23.82 -26.12
N LEU A 830 14.02 22.74 -26.28
CA LEU A 830 15.37 22.66 -25.72
C LEU A 830 16.37 23.62 -26.40
N ARG A 831 16.27 23.84 -27.71
CA ARG A 831 17.06 24.88 -28.41
C ARG A 831 16.82 26.25 -27.79
N TYR A 832 15.56 26.64 -27.58
CA TYR A 832 15.20 27.88 -26.92
C TYR A 832 15.82 27.98 -25.52
N LEU A 833 15.62 26.94 -24.69
CA LEU A 833 16.11 26.91 -23.31
C LEU A 833 17.64 26.99 -23.21
N HIS A 834 18.37 26.32 -24.11
CA HIS A 834 19.83 26.20 -24.03
C HIS A 834 20.59 27.31 -24.75
N THR A 835 20.01 27.92 -25.79
CA THR A 835 20.74 28.82 -26.69
C THR A 835 20.16 30.23 -26.79
N GLU A 836 18.85 30.38 -26.64
CA GLU A 836 18.16 31.68 -26.80
C GLU A 836 18.01 32.42 -25.46
N LEU A 837 18.05 31.69 -24.33
CA LEU A 837 18.02 32.26 -22.98
C LEU A 837 19.42 32.60 -22.45
N GLN A 838 19.53 33.74 -21.75
CA GLN A 838 20.74 34.14 -21.03
C GLN A 838 20.42 34.49 -19.56
N PRO A 839 20.99 33.78 -18.56
CA PRO A 839 21.74 32.52 -18.72
C PRO A 839 20.84 31.38 -19.24
N PRO A 840 21.42 30.32 -19.83
CA PRO A 840 20.68 29.12 -20.27
C PRO A 840 19.86 28.49 -19.15
N PHE A 841 18.72 27.92 -19.51
CA PHE A 841 17.83 27.18 -18.61
C PHE A 841 17.91 25.69 -18.93
N THR A 842 17.92 24.83 -17.90
CA THR A 842 17.97 23.38 -18.05
C THR A 842 16.85 22.74 -17.23
N ILE A 843 16.27 21.65 -17.74
CA ILE A 843 15.26 20.88 -17.04
C ILE A 843 15.97 19.89 -16.13
N SER A 844 15.64 19.90 -14.85
CA SER A 844 16.35 19.14 -13.80
C SER A 844 16.28 17.63 -14.02
N GLU A 845 15.12 17.12 -14.47
CA GLU A 845 14.92 15.72 -14.86
C GLU A 845 14.18 15.62 -16.21
N LEU A 846 14.91 15.73 -17.32
CA LEU A 846 14.31 15.56 -18.66
C LEU A 846 14.01 14.08 -18.96
N ASN A 847 12.74 13.71 -18.97
CA ASN A 847 12.24 12.40 -19.37
C ASN A 847 10.81 12.52 -19.96
N SER A 848 10.21 11.41 -20.40
CA SER A 848 8.86 11.40 -20.98
C SER A 848 7.73 11.82 -20.01
N SER A 849 7.96 11.83 -18.70
CA SER A 849 7.01 12.39 -17.72
C SER A 849 7.12 13.92 -17.60
N ALA A 850 8.25 14.52 -18.02
CA ALA A 850 8.45 15.97 -18.07
C ALA A 850 7.91 16.63 -19.36
N VAL A 851 7.39 15.83 -20.29
CA VAL A 851 6.79 16.29 -21.56
C VAL A 851 5.27 16.14 -21.48
N TYR A 852 4.58 17.26 -21.29
CA TYR A 852 3.13 17.31 -21.30
C TYR A 852 2.59 17.53 -22.70
N LEU A 853 1.42 16.99 -23.01
CA LEU A 853 0.80 17.08 -24.33
C LEU A 853 -0.49 17.92 -24.24
N THR A 854 -0.66 18.81 -25.21
CA THR A 854 -1.93 19.49 -25.49
C THR A 854 -2.89 18.56 -26.26
N GLU A 855 -4.13 18.99 -26.45
CA GLU A 855 -5.14 18.21 -27.19
C GLU A 855 -4.71 17.90 -28.64
N ASP A 856 -3.95 18.79 -29.27
CA ASP A 856 -3.38 18.61 -30.60
C ASP A 856 -2.03 17.85 -30.60
N PHE A 857 -1.65 17.25 -29.47
CA PHE A 857 -0.40 16.52 -29.25
C PHE A 857 0.88 17.36 -29.42
N SER A 858 0.80 18.67 -29.17
CA SER A 858 2.00 19.52 -29.10
C SER A 858 2.69 19.39 -27.74
N PRO A 859 4.02 19.23 -27.68
CA PRO A 859 4.73 19.04 -26.42
C PRO A 859 4.95 20.37 -25.68
N LYS A 860 4.80 20.32 -24.37
CA LYS A 860 5.12 21.38 -23.40
C LYS A 860 6.13 20.83 -22.39
N LEU A 861 7.33 21.40 -22.40
CA LEU A 861 8.39 21.06 -21.45
C LEU A 861 8.15 21.75 -20.12
N VAL A 862 8.17 20.97 -19.03
CA VAL A 862 7.93 21.47 -17.67
C VAL A 862 8.93 20.90 -16.67
N ASP A 863 9.47 21.74 -15.80
CA ASP A 863 10.43 21.34 -14.76
C ASP A 863 9.81 21.45 -13.35
N PHE A 864 8.90 20.51 -13.04
CA PHE A 864 8.26 20.43 -11.73
C PHE A 864 9.20 19.94 -10.61
N GLU A 865 10.32 19.30 -10.96
CA GLU A 865 11.19 18.57 -10.02
C GLU A 865 12.45 19.36 -9.61
N SER A 866 12.60 20.58 -10.11
CA SER A 866 13.71 21.49 -9.76
C SER A 866 13.89 21.77 -8.27
N TRP A 867 12.89 21.47 -7.43
CA TRP A 867 12.91 21.65 -5.98
C TRP A 867 13.61 20.51 -5.22
N LYS A 868 13.63 19.28 -5.78
CA LYS A 868 14.30 18.11 -5.16
C LYS A 868 15.78 18.32 -4.93
N MET A 869 16.45 19.04 -5.83
CA MET A 869 17.89 19.31 -5.75
C MET A 869 18.26 20.19 -4.53
N ILE A 870 17.36 21.06 -4.09
CA ILE A 870 17.61 22.02 -2.99
C ILE A 870 17.81 21.30 -1.67
N PHE A 871 16.95 20.31 -1.37
CA PHE A 871 16.98 19.58 -0.11
C PHE A 871 18.26 18.75 0.01
N SER A 872 18.70 18.14 -1.10
CA SER A 872 19.96 17.39 -1.16
C SER A 872 21.22 18.24 -0.90
N GLN A 873 21.18 19.54 -1.21
CA GLN A 873 22.28 20.48 -0.98
C GLN A 873 22.20 21.17 0.40
N SER A 874 20.99 21.43 0.89
CA SER A 874 20.72 21.91 2.25
C SER A 874 21.27 20.96 3.32
N GLU A 875 21.07 19.66 3.14
CA GLU A 875 21.58 18.63 4.06
C GLU A 875 23.10 18.50 4.02
N LYS A 876 23.73 18.67 2.86
CA LYS A 876 25.20 18.59 2.70
C LYS A 876 25.94 19.81 3.24
N ASN A 877 25.33 20.99 3.17
CA ASN A 877 25.95 22.24 3.65
C ASN A 877 25.75 22.49 5.16
N SER A 878 24.92 21.70 5.82
CA SER A 878 24.79 21.66 7.29
C SER A 878 26.09 21.24 8.01
N GLY A 879 26.97 20.51 7.32
CA GLY A 879 28.22 19.96 7.91
C GLY A 879 29.46 20.85 7.86
N ASN A 880 29.48 21.95 7.09
CA ASN A 880 30.68 22.77 6.88
C ASN A 880 30.35 24.26 6.80
N ILE A 881 30.35 24.95 7.95
CA ILE A 881 30.46 26.41 7.99
C ILE A 881 31.64 26.76 8.89
N THR A 882 32.82 26.93 8.26
CA THR A 882 33.93 27.64 8.87
C THR A 882 33.74 29.14 8.67
N SER A 883 34.03 29.89 9.74
CA SER A 883 33.82 31.33 9.87
C SER A 883 34.72 32.15 8.94
N GLY A 884 34.12 33.09 8.20
CA GLY A 884 34.80 34.29 7.72
C GLY A 884 34.76 34.52 6.22
N GLY A 885 33.65 35.05 5.71
CA GLY A 885 33.54 35.65 4.37
C GLY A 885 32.08 35.98 4.02
N PRO A 886 31.79 37.11 3.33
CA PRO A 886 30.45 37.31 2.78
C PRO A 886 30.16 36.17 1.80
N PHE A 887 28.97 35.58 1.85
CA PHE A 887 28.51 34.52 0.96
C PHE A 887 28.46 35.02 -0.51
N HIS A 888 29.62 35.12 -1.16
CA HIS A 888 29.76 35.11 -2.61
C HIS A 888 29.79 33.64 -3.04
N GLY A 889 28.60 33.05 -3.15
CA GLY A 889 28.41 31.65 -3.54
C GLY A 889 27.33 31.45 -4.57
N TYR A 890 26.91 32.50 -5.27
CA TYR A 890 26.20 32.38 -6.56
C TYR A 890 27.24 32.49 -7.67
N SER A 891 27.83 31.35 -8.00
CA SER A 891 28.30 31.09 -9.34
C SER A 891 28.11 29.60 -9.57
N ASN A 892 27.03 29.20 -10.25
CA ASN A 892 27.16 28.02 -11.10
C ASN A 892 28.37 28.34 -11.98
N SER A 893 29.47 27.61 -11.84
CA SER A 893 30.59 27.77 -12.76
C SER A 893 30.03 27.65 -14.19
N LEU A 894 30.61 28.38 -15.14
CA LEU A 894 30.28 28.22 -16.56
C LEU A 894 30.34 26.74 -16.95
N GLU A 895 31.27 25.99 -16.33
CA GLU A 895 31.43 24.55 -16.44
C GLU A 895 30.21 23.76 -15.92
N GLN A 896 29.65 24.06 -14.75
CA GLN A 896 28.47 23.35 -14.25
C GLN A 896 27.26 23.57 -15.16
N ARG A 897 27.03 24.82 -15.59
CA ARG A 897 25.94 25.13 -16.54
C ARG A 897 26.13 24.41 -17.87
N HIS A 898 27.38 24.33 -18.35
CA HIS A 898 27.72 23.58 -19.54
C HIS A 898 27.42 22.09 -19.36
N MET A 899 27.78 21.49 -18.22
CA MET A 899 27.50 20.08 -17.91
C MET A 899 26.00 19.79 -17.80
N ASP A 900 25.21 20.70 -17.24
CA ASP A 900 23.75 20.55 -17.13
C ASP A 900 23.08 20.57 -18.53
N VAL A 901 23.53 21.47 -19.42
CA VAL A 901 23.10 21.54 -20.83
C VAL A 901 23.44 20.24 -21.56
N GLN A 902 24.65 19.71 -21.34
CA GLN A 902 25.06 18.44 -21.95
C GLN A 902 24.29 17.23 -21.39
N GLY A 903 23.85 17.29 -20.12
CA GLY A 903 22.96 16.30 -19.52
C GLY A 903 21.58 16.28 -20.18
N ASN A 904 20.97 17.45 -20.41
CA ASN A 904 19.72 17.56 -21.17
C ASN A 904 19.86 17.06 -22.61
N THR A 905 20.98 17.35 -23.28
CA THR A 905 21.25 16.86 -24.65
C THR A 905 21.27 15.33 -24.71
N TYR A 906 21.92 14.67 -23.73
CA TYR A 906 21.89 13.21 -23.60
C TYR A 906 20.49 12.66 -23.35
N ALA A 907 19.77 13.26 -22.40
CA ALA A 907 18.41 12.85 -22.05
C ALA A 907 17.44 12.98 -23.23
N PHE A 908 17.62 13.99 -24.10
CA PHE A 908 16.86 14.12 -25.34
C PHE A 908 17.10 12.93 -26.29
N GLY A 909 18.34 12.44 -26.41
CA GLY A 909 18.64 11.23 -27.19
C GLY A 909 17.92 9.99 -26.67
N VAL A 910 17.84 9.82 -25.35
CA VAL A 910 17.08 8.74 -24.71
C VAL A 910 15.58 8.88 -24.98
N LEU A 911 15.05 10.10 -24.93
CA LEU A 911 13.64 10.40 -25.20
C LEU A 911 13.26 10.10 -26.66
N LEU A 912 14.16 10.37 -27.62
CA LEU A 912 13.96 9.99 -29.02
C LEU A 912 13.91 8.46 -29.20
N LEU A 913 14.79 7.71 -28.51
CA LEU A 913 14.75 6.25 -28.52
C LEU A 913 13.44 5.72 -27.93
N GLU A 914 12.99 6.29 -26.82
CA GLU A 914 11.73 5.92 -26.17
C GLU A 914 10.54 6.20 -27.11
N LEU A 915 10.54 7.36 -27.78
CA LEU A 915 9.53 7.73 -28.78
C LEU A 915 9.48 6.73 -29.93
N ILE A 916 10.59 6.39 -30.59
CA ILE A 916 10.53 5.52 -31.79
C ILE A 916 10.32 4.04 -31.45
N SER A 917 10.79 3.58 -30.28
CA SER A 917 10.72 2.17 -29.89
C SER A 917 9.48 1.81 -29.08
N GLY A 918 8.81 2.81 -28.47
CA GLY A 918 7.74 2.59 -27.51
C GLY A 918 8.21 1.90 -26.22
N ARG A 919 9.53 1.76 -26.01
CA ARG A 919 10.09 1.08 -24.84
C ARG A 919 10.46 2.11 -23.76
N PRO A 920 10.19 1.81 -22.49
CA PRO A 920 10.59 2.71 -21.42
C PRO A 920 12.13 2.78 -21.31
N PRO A 921 12.70 3.87 -20.76
CA PRO A 921 14.16 4.07 -20.66
C PRO A 921 14.89 2.94 -19.92
N TYR A 922 14.19 2.27 -19.00
CA TYR A 922 14.63 1.05 -18.34
C TYR A 922 13.46 0.08 -18.20
N CYS A 923 13.71 -1.18 -18.54
CA CYS A 923 12.77 -2.28 -18.33
C CYS A 923 13.51 -3.43 -17.65
N LYS A 924 12.96 -3.96 -16.56
CA LYS A 924 13.58 -5.04 -15.77
C LYS A 924 13.94 -6.27 -16.61
N ASP A 925 13.15 -6.57 -17.64
CA ASP A 925 13.34 -7.73 -18.51
C ASP A 925 14.19 -7.43 -19.76
N ARG A 926 14.34 -6.16 -20.16
CA ARG A 926 15.00 -5.75 -21.40
C ARG A 926 16.24 -4.86 -21.20
N GLY A 927 16.58 -4.53 -19.95
CA GLY A 927 17.72 -3.68 -19.59
C GLY A 927 17.49 -2.21 -19.90
N TYR A 928 18.59 -1.46 -19.97
CA TYR A 928 18.57 -0.04 -20.36
C TYR A 928 18.33 0.12 -21.85
N LEU A 929 17.49 1.08 -22.20
CA LEU A 929 17.09 1.34 -23.58
C LEU A 929 18.29 1.69 -24.47
N VAL A 930 19.23 2.46 -23.95
CA VAL A 930 20.45 2.89 -24.66
C VAL A 930 21.34 1.68 -24.98
N ASP A 931 21.58 0.80 -24.01
CA ASP A 931 22.42 -0.40 -24.19
C ASP A 931 21.85 -1.35 -25.25
N TRP A 932 20.53 -1.49 -25.28
CA TRP A 932 19.83 -2.23 -26.32
C TRP A 932 19.95 -1.53 -27.68
N ALA A 933 19.74 -0.21 -27.73
CA ALA A 933 19.74 0.53 -28.99
C ALA A 933 21.12 0.60 -29.66
N LEU A 934 22.19 0.68 -28.88
CA LEU A 934 23.57 0.72 -29.37
C LEU A 934 23.93 -0.50 -30.25
N GLN A 935 23.30 -1.65 -30.03
CA GLN A 935 23.50 -2.86 -30.83
C GLN A 935 23.01 -2.70 -32.29
N TYR A 936 22.05 -1.83 -32.52
CA TYR A 936 21.44 -1.60 -33.84
C TYR A 936 21.92 -0.29 -34.47
N LEU A 937 22.21 0.74 -33.67
CA LEU A 937 22.75 2.02 -34.17
C LEU A 937 24.09 1.87 -34.89
N GLN A 938 24.85 0.80 -34.59
CA GLN A 938 26.11 0.47 -35.26
C GLN A 938 25.93 -0.39 -36.52
N ASN A 939 24.71 -0.84 -36.82
CA ASN A 939 24.38 -1.79 -37.89
C ASN A 939 23.27 -1.22 -38.82
N PRO A 940 23.63 -0.52 -39.92
CA PRO A 940 22.68 0.17 -40.79
C PRO A 940 21.55 -0.70 -41.35
N GLU A 941 21.80 -1.99 -41.56
CA GLU A 941 20.81 -2.94 -42.09
C GLU A 941 19.74 -3.35 -41.06
N GLU A 942 19.98 -3.16 -39.76
CA GLU A 942 19.08 -3.58 -38.69
C GLU A 942 18.40 -2.43 -37.95
N ILE A 943 18.67 -1.17 -38.33
CA ILE A 943 18.12 0.03 -37.69
C ILE A 943 16.58 0.02 -37.64
N SER A 944 15.91 -0.58 -38.62
CA SER A 944 14.44 -0.72 -38.65
C SER A 944 13.88 -1.51 -37.46
N LYS A 945 14.68 -2.39 -36.83
CA LYS A 945 14.29 -3.16 -35.64
C LYS A 945 14.22 -2.32 -34.36
N LEU A 946 14.73 -1.08 -34.39
CA LEU A 946 14.61 -0.14 -33.27
C LEU A 946 13.20 0.42 -33.13
N VAL A 947 12.41 0.40 -34.22
CA VAL A 947 11.09 1.01 -34.26
C VAL A 947 10.04 0.06 -33.68
N ASP A 948 9.10 0.64 -32.95
CA ASP A 948 7.91 -0.02 -32.45
C ASP A 948 7.17 -0.76 -33.58
N PRO A 949 7.04 -2.10 -33.52
CA PRO A 949 6.47 -2.90 -34.60
C PRO A 949 4.96 -2.63 -34.82
N GLU A 950 4.29 -1.97 -33.88
CA GLU A 950 2.88 -1.61 -34.00
C GLU A 950 2.66 -0.34 -34.84
N LEU A 951 3.72 0.42 -35.14
CA LEU A 951 3.64 1.63 -35.96
C LEU A 951 3.49 1.32 -37.45
N LYS A 952 2.53 2.01 -38.08
CA LYS A 952 2.25 1.95 -39.52
C LYS A 952 2.77 3.22 -40.20
N ASN A 953 3.10 3.11 -41.49
CA ASN A 953 3.57 4.23 -42.34
C ASN A 953 4.84 4.92 -41.82
N VAL A 954 5.77 4.14 -41.28
CA VAL A 954 7.08 4.65 -40.83
C VAL A 954 7.98 4.89 -42.05
N LYS A 955 8.60 6.08 -42.14
CA LYS A 955 9.51 6.44 -43.23
C LYS A 955 10.94 6.06 -42.89
N SER A 956 11.58 5.26 -43.75
CA SER A 956 12.97 4.83 -43.53
C SER A 956 13.95 5.99 -43.44
N ASP A 957 13.72 7.07 -44.21
CA ASP A 957 14.55 8.27 -44.19
C ASP A 957 14.45 9.00 -42.84
N ASP A 958 13.24 9.12 -42.28
CA ASP A 958 13.03 9.71 -40.95
C ASP A 958 13.77 8.89 -39.87
N ILE A 959 13.72 7.55 -39.93
CA ILE A 959 14.43 6.69 -38.97
C ILE A 959 15.94 6.96 -39.05
N ALA A 960 16.51 7.05 -40.25
CA ALA A 960 17.93 7.30 -40.44
C ALA A 960 18.35 8.65 -39.82
N VAL A 961 17.55 9.69 -40.02
CA VAL A 961 17.78 11.02 -39.42
C VAL A 961 17.71 10.95 -37.90
N ILE A 962 16.68 10.32 -37.33
CA ILE A 962 16.51 10.21 -35.87
C ILE A 962 17.65 9.41 -35.25
N CYS A 963 18.03 8.27 -35.84
CA CYS A 963 19.11 7.45 -35.34
C CYS A 963 20.46 8.19 -35.40
N SER A 964 20.71 8.98 -36.46
CA SER A 964 21.88 9.85 -36.53
C SER A 964 21.91 10.86 -35.39
N VAL A 965 20.77 11.50 -35.09
CA VAL A 965 20.62 12.45 -33.99
C VAL A 965 20.80 11.76 -32.63
N VAL A 966 20.19 10.59 -32.43
CA VAL A 966 20.35 9.80 -31.22
C VAL A 966 21.83 9.50 -30.97
N SER A 967 22.57 9.03 -31.98
CA SER A 967 24.00 8.74 -31.85
C SER A 967 24.83 9.98 -31.46
N LEU A 968 24.48 11.16 -31.95
CA LEU A 968 25.13 12.42 -31.54
C LEU A 968 24.80 12.80 -30.09
N CYS A 969 23.56 12.59 -29.66
CA CYS A 969 23.09 12.94 -28.31
C CYS A 969 23.63 12.01 -27.22
N ILE A 970 23.70 10.70 -27.48
CA ILE A 970 24.14 9.69 -26.51
C ILE A 970 25.67 9.50 -26.45
N GLU A 971 26.44 10.36 -27.13
CA GLU A 971 27.91 10.33 -27.12
C GLU A 971 28.43 10.33 -25.66
N PRO A 972 29.24 9.34 -25.25
CA PRO A 972 29.73 9.22 -23.88
C PRO A 972 30.48 10.45 -23.38
N ASP A 973 31.21 11.14 -24.25
CA ASP A 973 31.94 12.37 -23.94
C ASP A 973 31.04 13.62 -24.07
N PRO A 974 30.68 14.30 -22.96
CA PRO A 974 29.82 15.48 -22.98
C PRO A 974 30.38 16.63 -23.84
N SER A 975 31.70 16.72 -23.99
CA SER A 975 32.34 17.79 -24.77
C SER A 975 32.17 17.62 -26.28
N LYS A 976 31.87 16.40 -26.74
CA LYS A 976 31.68 16.05 -28.15
C LYS A 976 30.22 16.14 -28.60
N ARG A 977 29.29 16.21 -27.65
CA ARG A 977 27.86 16.36 -27.94
C ARG A 977 27.61 17.74 -28.55
N PRO A 978 26.95 17.81 -29.73
CA PRO A 978 26.64 19.08 -30.37
C PRO A 978 25.54 19.83 -29.60
N SER A 979 25.43 21.13 -29.83
CA SER A 979 24.39 21.94 -29.19
C SER A 979 22.99 21.57 -29.69
N MET A 980 21.97 21.85 -28.87
CA MET A 980 20.57 21.67 -29.27
C MET A 980 20.17 22.52 -30.49
N GLN A 981 20.89 23.60 -30.80
CA GLN A 981 20.72 24.34 -32.04
C GLN A 981 21.08 23.51 -33.27
N ILE A 982 22.20 22.77 -33.22
CA ILE A 982 22.63 21.87 -34.31
C ILE A 982 21.67 20.67 -34.38
N ILE A 983 21.37 20.04 -33.25
CA ILE A 983 20.46 18.88 -33.19
C ILE A 983 19.06 19.23 -33.75
N SER A 984 18.49 20.35 -33.32
CA SER A 984 17.19 20.82 -33.83
C SER A 984 17.24 21.08 -35.34
N ALA A 985 18.32 21.68 -35.86
CA ALA A 985 18.46 21.94 -37.29
C ALA A 985 18.57 20.64 -38.11
N VAL A 986 19.26 19.61 -37.60
CA VAL A 986 19.33 18.30 -38.27
C VAL A 986 17.95 17.65 -38.35
N LEU A 987 17.18 17.66 -37.25
CA LEU A 987 15.82 17.12 -37.24
C LEU A 987 14.88 17.91 -38.16
N GLU A 988 14.91 19.25 -38.11
CA GLU A 988 14.03 20.12 -38.90
C GLU A 988 14.29 20.02 -40.41
N ASN A 989 15.54 19.82 -40.83
CA ASN A 989 15.89 19.64 -42.24
C ASN A 989 15.67 18.20 -42.73
N GLY A 990 15.74 17.22 -41.83
CA GLY A 990 15.67 15.79 -42.18
C GLY A 990 14.26 15.19 -42.12
N ILE A 991 13.31 15.80 -41.41
CA ILE A 991 11.94 15.28 -41.24
C ILE A 991 10.93 16.28 -41.81
N ASP A 992 10.27 15.93 -42.91
CA ASP A 992 9.24 16.77 -43.55
C ASP A 992 7.83 16.44 -43.04
N LEU A 993 7.27 17.36 -42.24
CA LEU A 993 5.89 17.32 -41.73
C LEU A 993 4.95 18.28 -42.45
N SER A 994 5.32 18.82 -43.62
CA SER A 994 4.49 19.77 -44.35
C SER A 994 3.15 19.15 -44.77
N ALA A 995 2.08 19.96 -44.77
CA ALA A 995 0.75 19.52 -45.22
C ALA A 995 0.79 18.93 -46.65
N ALA A 996 1.68 19.42 -47.51
CA ALA A 996 1.86 18.90 -48.87
C ALA A 996 2.48 17.49 -48.90
N ALA A 997 3.41 17.17 -47.98
CA ALA A 997 3.99 15.84 -47.83
C ALA A 997 3.01 14.84 -47.21
N LEU A 998 2.18 15.29 -46.26
CA LEU A 998 1.16 14.45 -45.59
C LEU A 998 -0.01 14.07 -46.52
N LEU A 999 -0.43 14.98 -47.39
CA LEU A 999 -1.52 14.77 -48.34
C LEU A 999 -1.18 13.81 -49.49
N LYS A 1000 0.10 13.60 -49.77
CA LYS A 1000 0.54 12.66 -50.81
C LYS A 1000 0.42 11.19 -50.41
N GLU A 1001 0.33 10.88 -49.11
CA GLU A 1001 0.50 9.51 -48.61
C GLU A 1001 -0.79 8.87 -48.07
N SER A 1002 -1.80 9.66 -47.70
CA SER A 1002 -3.09 9.12 -47.23
C SER A 1002 -4.25 9.99 -47.70
N PRO A 1003 -5.28 9.42 -48.36
CA PRO A 1003 -6.52 10.13 -48.70
C PRO A 1003 -7.27 10.69 -47.48
N LEU A 1004 -6.95 10.18 -46.28
CA LEU A 1004 -7.52 10.59 -45.00
C LEU A 1004 -6.63 11.58 -44.23
N ALA A 1005 -5.46 11.97 -44.76
CA ALA A 1005 -4.55 12.92 -44.10
C ALA A 1005 -5.22 14.27 -43.81
N TRP A 1006 -6.18 14.72 -44.63
CA TRP A 1006 -7.00 15.90 -44.34
C TRP A 1006 -7.77 15.79 -43.03
N ALA A 1007 -8.28 14.61 -42.69
CA ALA A 1007 -9.03 14.39 -41.44
C ALA A 1007 -8.09 14.39 -40.23
N GLU A 1008 -6.89 13.84 -40.36
CA GLU A 1008 -5.87 13.90 -39.31
C GLU A 1008 -5.32 15.31 -39.11
N LEU A 1009 -5.17 16.08 -40.19
CA LEU A 1009 -4.69 17.46 -40.14
C LEU A 1009 -5.75 18.40 -39.53
N ALA A 1010 -7.03 18.21 -39.86
CA ALA A 1010 -8.17 18.93 -39.29
C ALA A 1010 -8.46 18.58 -37.82
N LEU A 1011 -7.98 17.42 -37.34
CA LEU A 1011 -8.00 17.05 -35.92
C LEU A 1011 -6.75 17.53 -35.17
N SER A 1012 -5.77 18.11 -35.88
CA SER A 1012 -4.49 18.59 -35.34
C SER A 1012 -4.30 20.12 -35.42
N SER A 1013 -5.26 20.82 -36.04
CA SER A 1013 -5.40 22.28 -36.11
C SER A 1013 -6.51 22.74 -35.19
#